data_AF-A0AAD6EIZ9-F1
#
_entry.id   AF-A0AAD6EIZ9-F1
#
_cell.length_a   1.000
_cell.length_b   1.000
_cell.length_c   1.000
_cell.angle_alpha   90.00
_cell.angle_beta   90.00
_cell.angle_gamma   90.00
#
_symmetry.space_group_name_H-M   'P 1'
#
loop_
_entity.id
_entity.type
_entity.pdbx_description
1 polymer ?
#
loop_
_entity_poly.entity_id
_entity_poly.type
_entity_poly.pdbx_seq_one_letter_code
_entity_poly.pdbx_strand_id
1 'polypeptide(L)'
;MEELEPTETEQDDQYLLTAADAELLQEILKHNLSHQSGEKRKFRFQDLKFTRQLSTFQNLGTTAPQFHGFFVLFWMGVTLMLFRLAANNWRTYGSIWGKNEIIRLMMDKDVMVLGLTDLLLCWSTGFCLILQRVVLKGYIRWNGLGWLIQNIWQTIYLGAVIWWAYHRDWPWTHTVFIVLHCLAMLMKQHSYAAYNGYLSEMYRKRNMLKASLHQTKSRERGHPTSAKMGYSSAVDTKLSAKITYLKKNDFSQRSSELRNYSRSHETDQLLSLIGTIETGVPLDPSQVKSLGELLKQEIEVLSEGLKGRCSLTNNHYPRNLTVGNICDFMALPTLVYELEYPRTKKIDWLYVAEKTLATFGIIVVMIAVSQSWIYPVVMDTVRMKEEGMTAQQRLREFPWVLGDLLFPFMMEYLLAFYVIWECVLNAVAEITMFADRGFYSDWWNSVSWDQFARDWNRPVHNFLFRHVYHGSISEYRLSRVSASLITFLLSACVHELLMLCIFRRLRGYLLILQMSQLPLVALSRTRLMRGRRLLGNIVFWLGIFTGPTACCAIGVKHEGEAKGQLQQIGDVEVYISHPERSTKRAILLLTDVIGHRFINAQLIADQLAANGYLVVMPDLFHGDPVPLNNRPASFDLMSWLKGPPGHLLDRVEPVVQAILKEMKSNMSCEKVGAVGYCFGAKYAVRLLQPGLCDVAYVAHPSFVDAEELQAIQGPLSIAAAETDSIFPAPKRHESEDILAKTGQPYQINLFSGVEHGFAVRADITKPTIRFAKESAFSQAVAWFDQYL
;
A
#
# COMPACT_ATOMS: atom_id res chain seq x y z
N MET A 1 -25.25 -43.09 -26.36
CA MET A 1 -24.56 -43.76 -27.47
C MET A 1 -23.08 -43.66 -27.15
N GLU A 2 -22.50 -44.81 -26.81
CA GLU A 2 -21.08 -45.13 -26.56
C GLU A 2 -20.23 -44.23 -25.64
N GLU A 3 -20.00 -44.76 -24.44
CA GLU A 3 -18.83 -44.46 -23.61
C GLU A 3 -17.56 -44.87 -24.38
N LEU A 4 -16.71 -43.90 -24.70
CA LEU A 4 -15.33 -44.15 -25.11
C LEU A 4 -14.43 -44.02 -23.89
N GLU A 5 -14.16 -45.16 -23.24
CA GLU A 5 -12.99 -45.34 -22.39
C GLU A 5 -11.72 -45.05 -23.22
N PRO A 6 -10.76 -44.24 -22.72
CA PRO A 6 -9.46 -44.19 -23.34
C PRO A 6 -8.75 -45.51 -23.04
N THR A 7 -8.55 -46.31 -24.08
CA THR A 7 -7.69 -47.49 -24.10
C THR A 7 -6.33 -47.18 -23.46
N GLU A 8 -6.08 -47.71 -22.26
CA GLU A 8 -4.76 -47.80 -21.67
C GLU A 8 -3.93 -48.77 -22.50
N THR A 9 -2.95 -48.25 -23.23
CA THR A 9 -1.90 -49.06 -23.84
C THR A 9 -1.10 -49.73 -22.75
N GLU A 10 -1.18 -51.06 -22.71
CA GLU A 10 -0.24 -51.93 -21.98
C GLU A 10 1.19 -51.63 -22.46
N GLN A 11 1.93 -50.86 -21.67
CA GLN A 11 3.39 -50.89 -21.68
C GLN A 11 3.85 -51.45 -20.35
N ASP A 12 4.36 -52.67 -20.45
CA ASP A 12 4.86 -53.53 -19.39
C ASP A 12 6.21 -52.98 -18.86
N ASP A 13 6.15 -51.90 -18.08
CA ASP A 13 7.31 -51.37 -17.37
C ASP A 13 7.32 -51.92 -15.93
N GLN A 14 8.20 -52.88 -15.68
CA GLN A 14 8.57 -53.37 -14.35
C GLN A 14 9.09 -52.22 -13.48
N TYR A 15 8.20 -51.59 -12.71
CA TYR A 15 8.60 -50.61 -11.70
C TYR A 15 9.13 -51.33 -10.45
N LEU A 16 10.44 -51.31 -10.25
CA LEU A 16 11.10 -51.76 -9.01
C LEU A 16 10.59 -50.93 -7.83
N LEU A 17 10.24 -51.56 -6.70
CA LEU A 17 9.96 -50.84 -5.44
C LEU A 17 11.14 -49.91 -5.14
N THR A 18 10.90 -48.61 -5.26
CA THR A 18 11.90 -47.60 -4.96
C THR A 18 11.96 -47.38 -3.45
N ALA A 19 13.10 -46.90 -2.93
CA ALA A 19 13.23 -46.59 -1.49
C ALA A 19 12.13 -45.63 -0.98
N ALA A 20 11.56 -44.80 -1.87
CA ALA A 20 10.44 -43.92 -1.58
C ALA A 20 9.13 -44.66 -1.26
N ASP A 21 8.90 -45.84 -1.85
CA ASP A 21 7.68 -46.63 -1.64
C ASP A 21 7.67 -47.29 -0.25
N ALA A 22 8.84 -47.72 0.23
CA ALA A 22 9.02 -48.27 1.57
C ALA A 22 8.90 -47.18 2.67
N GLU A 23 9.45 -45.98 2.42
CA GLU A 23 9.29 -44.84 3.33
C GLU A 23 7.83 -44.37 3.42
N LEU A 24 7.09 -44.36 2.31
CA LEU A 24 5.68 -43.98 2.26
C LEU A 24 4.80 -44.97 3.03
N LEU A 25 5.03 -46.27 2.89
CA LEU A 25 4.33 -47.31 3.63
C LEU A 25 4.59 -47.20 5.14
N GLN A 26 5.83 -46.92 5.54
CA GLN A 26 6.15 -46.62 6.93
C GLN A 26 5.43 -45.36 7.43
N GLU A 27 5.36 -44.30 6.63
CA GLU A 27 4.69 -43.06 7.01
C GLU A 27 3.18 -43.29 7.22
N ILE A 28 2.53 -44.09 6.37
CA ILE A 28 1.11 -44.42 6.47
C ILE A 28 0.82 -45.27 7.70
N LEU A 29 1.65 -46.27 7.99
CA LEU A 29 1.48 -47.11 9.17
C LEU A 29 1.72 -46.31 10.46
N LYS A 30 2.74 -45.44 10.47
CA LYS A 30 3.01 -44.53 11.60
C LYS A 30 1.88 -43.51 11.79
N HIS A 31 1.32 -42.99 10.70
CA HIS A 31 0.20 -42.05 10.73
C HIS A 31 -1.09 -42.71 11.27
N ASN A 32 -1.39 -43.95 10.84
CA ASN A 32 -2.53 -44.70 11.36
C ASN A 32 -2.35 -45.09 12.84
N LEU A 33 -1.13 -45.41 13.29
CA LEU A 33 -0.84 -45.63 14.71
C LEU A 33 -1.12 -44.38 15.56
N SER A 34 -0.72 -43.20 15.08
CA SER A 34 -1.01 -41.91 15.76
C SER A 34 -2.50 -41.56 15.79
N HIS A 35 -3.28 -42.05 14.81
CA HIS A 35 -4.72 -41.85 14.78
C HIS A 35 -5.44 -42.70 15.83
N GLN A 36 -4.98 -43.93 16.06
CA GLN A 36 -5.53 -44.83 17.07
C GLN A 36 -5.13 -44.42 18.51
N SER A 37 -4.02 -43.70 18.70
CA SER A 37 -3.58 -43.19 20.01
C SER A 37 -4.34 -41.94 20.51
N GLY A 38 -5.35 -41.47 19.76
CA GLY A 38 -6.12 -40.28 20.10
C GLY A 38 -5.40 -38.95 19.81
N GLU A 39 -4.24 -38.97 19.16
CA GLU A 39 -3.64 -37.75 18.64
C GLU A 39 -4.51 -37.19 17.50
N LYS A 40 -4.88 -35.90 17.63
CA LYS A 40 -5.64 -35.20 16.58
C LYS A 40 -4.84 -35.27 15.28
N ARG A 41 -5.47 -35.74 14.19
CA ARG A 41 -4.92 -35.78 12.82
C ARG A 41 -3.98 -34.60 12.58
N LYS A 42 -2.74 -34.87 12.13
CA LYS A 42 -1.87 -33.83 11.57
C LYS A 42 -2.66 -33.11 10.48
N PHE A 43 -2.99 -31.85 10.79
CA PHE A 43 -3.84 -30.90 10.10
C PHE A 43 -4.31 -31.30 8.68
N ARG A 44 -5.61 -31.62 8.52
CA ARG A 44 -6.33 -31.46 7.24
C ARG A 44 -6.37 -29.96 6.96
N PHE A 45 -6.04 -29.53 5.74
CA PHE A 45 -6.22 -28.13 5.33
C PHE A 45 -7.63 -27.69 5.74
N GLN A 46 -7.74 -26.75 6.68
CA GLN A 46 -9.02 -26.49 7.35
C GLN A 46 -9.95 -25.73 6.39
N ASP A 47 -10.86 -26.46 5.74
CA ASP A 47 -11.83 -25.87 4.83
C ASP A 47 -12.67 -24.81 5.54
N LEU A 48 -12.78 -23.63 4.93
CA LEU A 48 -13.63 -22.57 5.44
C LEU A 48 -15.07 -22.91 5.10
N LYS A 49 -15.97 -22.85 6.09
CA LYS A 49 -17.40 -23.11 5.85
C LYS A 49 -18.05 -21.86 5.29
N PHE A 50 -18.19 -21.79 3.96
CA PHE A 50 -19.07 -20.81 3.34
C PHE A 50 -20.52 -21.23 3.56
N THR A 51 -21.35 -20.28 3.97
CA THR A 51 -22.77 -20.54 4.26
C THR A 51 -23.63 -19.49 3.59
N ARG A 52 -24.86 -19.86 3.21
CA ARG A 52 -25.81 -18.88 2.68
C ARG A 52 -26.22 -17.93 3.81
N GLN A 53 -25.75 -16.69 3.74
CA GLN A 53 -25.98 -15.65 4.74
C GLN A 53 -26.23 -14.32 4.03
N LEU A 54 -27.18 -13.53 4.56
CA LEU A 54 -27.36 -12.14 4.17
C LEU A 54 -26.36 -11.25 4.91
N SER A 55 -26.15 -10.02 4.42
CA SER A 55 -25.28 -9.07 5.12
C SER A 55 -25.86 -8.72 6.50
N THR A 56 -24.99 -8.32 7.42
CA THR A 56 -25.42 -7.98 8.79
C THR A 56 -26.41 -6.82 8.79
N PHE A 57 -26.23 -5.79 7.95
CA PHE A 57 -27.22 -4.70 7.82
C PHE A 57 -28.57 -5.17 7.26
N GLN A 58 -28.57 -6.09 6.28
CA GLN A 58 -29.82 -6.70 5.79
C GLN A 58 -30.53 -7.53 6.87
N ASN A 59 -29.76 -8.29 7.64
CA ASN A 59 -30.30 -9.03 8.78
C ASN A 59 -30.87 -8.10 9.85
N LEU A 60 -30.21 -6.98 10.16
CA LEU A 60 -30.71 -5.97 11.11
C LEU A 60 -32.02 -5.35 10.65
N GLY A 61 -32.16 -5.07 9.35
CA GLY A 61 -33.41 -4.57 8.77
C GLY A 61 -34.59 -5.54 8.92
N THR A 62 -34.33 -6.84 8.94
CA THR A 62 -35.36 -7.88 9.08
C THR A 62 -35.59 -8.34 10.53
N THR A 63 -34.56 -8.32 11.38
CA THR A 63 -34.60 -8.89 12.75
C THR A 63 -34.63 -7.86 13.88
N ALA A 64 -34.17 -6.63 13.65
CA ALA A 64 -34.12 -5.56 14.65
C ALA A 64 -34.65 -4.22 14.09
N PRO A 65 -35.95 -4.13 13.75
CA PRO A 65 -36.56 -2.93 13.16
C PRO A 65 -36.46 -1.66 14.02
N GLN A 66 -36.12 -1.78 15.31
CA GLN A 66 -35.95 -0.66 16.24
C GLN A 66 -34.85 0.33 15.80
N PHE A 67 -33.81 -0.12 15.09
CA PHE A 67 -32.72 0.74 14.60
C PHE A 67 -32.96 1.31 13.19
N HIS A 68 -34.04 0.89 12.53
CA HIS A 68 -34.39 1.39 11.20
C HIS A 68 -34.65 2.91 11.21
N GLY A 69 -35.25 3.43 12.29
CA GLY A 69 -35.46 4.87 12.47
C GLY A 69 -34.18 5.68 12.50
N PHE A 70 -33.11 5.18 13.15
CA PHE A 70 -31.80 5.85 13.16
C PHE A 70 -31.13 5.84 11.78
N PHE A 71 -31.29 4.77 11.02
CA PHE A 71 -30.81 4.69 9.64
C PHE A 71 -31.52 5.71 8.74
N VAL A 72 -32.85 5.81 8.83
CA VAL A 72 -33.62 6.82 8.08
C VAL A 72 -33.23 8.24 8.51
N LEU A 73 -33.11 8.48 9.82
CA LEU A 73 -32.71 9.79 10.36
C LEU A 73 -31.32 10.20 9.86
N PHE A 74 -30.37 9.27 9.81
CA PHE A 74 -29.04 9.51 9.25
C PHE A 74 -29.12 9.99 7.80
N TRP A 75 -29.85 9.27 6.93
CA TRP A 75 -30.00 9.66 5.52
C TRP A 75 -30.80 10.95 5.33
N MET A 76 -31.79 11.22 6.17
CA MET A 76 -32.47 12.52 6.19
C MET A 76 -31.50 13.65 6.55
N GLY A 77 -30.66 13.44 7.57
CA GLY A 77 -29.61 14.39 7.95
C GLY A 77 -28.61 14.64 6.83
N VAL A 78 -28.13 13.57 6.18
CA VAL A 78 -27.25 13.66 5.00
C VAL A 78 -27.92 14.43 3.87
N THR A 79 -29.19 14.16 3.59
CA THR A 79 -29.95 14.85 2.52
C THR A 79 -30.08 16.34 2.82
N LEU A 80 -30.44 16.71 4.05
CA LEU A 80 -30.51 18.12 4.46
C LEU A 80 -29.15 18.81 4.41
N MET A 81 -28.08 18.11 4.79
CA MET A 81 -26.70 18.60 4.67
C MET A 81 -26.33 18.85 3.20
N LEU A 82 -26.65 17.92 2.31
CA LEU A 82 -26.43 18.09 0.86
C LEU A 82 -27.21 19.29 0.31
N PHE A 83 -28.48 19.47 0.70
CA PHE A 83 -29.27 20.64 0.30
C PHE A 83 -28.65 21.95 0.79
N ARG A 84 -28.20 21.99 2.05
CA ARG A 84 -27.51 23.16 2.60
C ARG A 84 -26.22 23.45 1.85
N LEU A 85 -25.44 22.42 1.53
CA LEU A 85 -24.21 22.56 0.77
C LEU A 85 -24.48 23.05 -0.66
N ALA A 86 -25.44 22.45 -1.34
CA ALA A 86 -25.90 22.88 -2.66
C ALA A 86 -26.31 24.36 -2.68
N ALA A 87 -27.07 24.80 -1.68
CA ALA A 87 -27.48 26.19 -1.54
C ALA A 87 -26.27 27.12 -1.28
N ASN A 88 -25.32 26.70 -0.44
CA ASN A 88 -24.12 27.48 -0.15
C ASN A 88 -23.18 27.58 -1.36
N ASN A 89 -23.01 26.49 -2.10
CA ASN A 89 -22.23 26.43 -3.33
C ASN A 89 -22.86 27.28 -4.43
N TRP A 90 -24.19 27.24 -4.57
CA TRP A 90 -24.92 28.10 -5.50
C TRP A 90 -24.70 29.58 -5.17
N ARG A 91 -24.80 29.95 -3.88
CA ARG A 91 -24.57 31.33 -3.43
C ARG A 91 -23.14 31.80 -3.68
N THR A 92 -22.15 30.92 -3.54
CA THR A 92 -20.72 31.29 -3.58
C THR A 92 -20.11 31.20 -4.98
N TYR A 93 -20.53 30.23 -5.78
CA TYR A 93 -19.91 29.88 -7.07
C TYR A 93 -20.88 29.92 -8.26
N GLY A 94 -22.18 30.19 -8.04
CA GLY A 94 -23.20 30.16 -9.09
C GLY A 94 -23.52 28.75 -9.63
N SER A 95 -23.02 27.69 -8.99
CA SER A 95 -23.29 26.30 -9.37
C SER A 95 -23.52 25.43 -8.13
N ILE A 96 -24.39 24.42 -8.26
CA ILE A 96 -24.73 23.49 -7.18
C ILE A 96 -23.52 22.63 -6.77
N TRP A 97 -22.69 22.30 -7.77
CA TRP A 97 -21.55 21.39 -7.62
C TRP A 97 -20.25 22.10 -7.18
N GLY A 98 -20.25 23.43 -7.07
CA GLY A 98 -19.09 24.21 -6.66
C GLY A 98 -17.93 24.14 -7.66
N LYS A 99 -16.69 24.32 -7.17
CA LYS A 99 -15.48 24.07 -7.97
C LYS A 99 -15.25 22.55 -8.01
N ASN A 100 -15.51 21.90 -9.13
CA ASN A 100 -15.34 20.45 -9.36
C ASN A 100 -13.86 19.99 -9.34
N GLU A 101 -13.02 20.55 -8.48
CA GLU A 101 -11.58 20.34 -8.43
C GLU A 101 -11.22 18.91 -8.03
N ILE A 102 -11.90 18.32 -7.04
CA ILE A 102 -11.63 16.93 -6.62
C ILE A 102 -12.00 15.95 -7.73
N ILE A 103 -13.18 16.08 -8.35
CA ILE A 103 -13.60 15.17 -9.42
C ILE A 103 -12.68 15.30 -10.63
N ARG A 104 -12.28 16.54 -10.99
CA ARG A 104 -11.28 16.75 -12.05
C ARG A 104 -9.94 16.10 -11.68
N LEU A 105 -9.46 16.28 -10.45
CA LEU A 105 -8.22 15.67 -9.96
C LEU A 105 -8.28 14.13 -9.91
N MET A 106 -9.47 13.55 -9.68
CA MET A 106 -9.71 12.11 -9.69
C MET A 106 -9.80 11.53 -11.11
N MET A 107 -10.26 12.31 -12.09
CA MET A 107 -10.51 11.85 -13.46
C MET A 107 -9.50 12.39 -14.49
N ASP A 108 -8.54 13.22 -14.08
CA ASP A 108 -7.55 13.79 -15.01
C ASP A 108 -6.55 12.73 -15.44
N LYS A 109 -6.47 12.56 -16.78
CA LYS A 109 -5.59 11.72 -17.60
C LYS A 109 -5.42 10.25 -17.16
N ASP A 110 -5.47 9.37 -18.17
CA ASP A 110 -4.99 7.99 -18.13
C ASP A 110 -5.86 6.92 -17.44
N VAL A 111 -7.16 7.16 -17.23
CA VAL A 111 -8.13 6.11 -16.81
C VAL A 111 -8.10 4.89 -17.74
N MET A 112 -7.90 5.09 -19.04
CA MET A 112 -7.75 4.00 -20.00
C MET A 112 -6.48 3.17 -19.76
N VAL A 113 -5.36 3.82 -19.42
CA VAL A 113 -4.09 3.13 -19.11
C VAL A 113 -4.22 2.40 -17.78
N LEU A 114 -4.94 2.97 -16.81
CA LEU A 114 -5.28 2.28 -15.56
C LEU A 114 -6.09 1.01 -15.85
N GLY A 115 -7.14 1.11 -16.66
CA GLY A 115 -7.94 -0.04 -17.08
C GLY A 115 -7.13 -1.11 -17.81
N LEU A 116 -6.24 -0.72 -18.71
CA LEU A 116 -5.35 -1.66 -19.40
C LEU A 116 -4.34 -2.32 -18.46
N THR A 117 -3.78 -1.55 -17.51
CA THR A 117 -2.89 -2.09 -16.46
C THR A 117 -3.64 -3.08 -15.60
N ASP A 118 -4.89 -2.77 -15.24
CA ASP A 118 -5.76 -3.63 -14.44
C ASP A 118 -6.10 -4.95 -15.15
N LEU A 119 -6.40 -4.88 -16.45
CA LEU A 119 -6.62 -6.04 -17.29
C LEU A 119 -5.37 -6.92 -17.37
N LEU A 120 -4.18 -6.33 -17.54
CA LEU A 120 -2.92 -7.08 -17.57
C LEU A 120 -2.60 -7.72 -16.22
N LEU A 121 -2.86 -7.00 -15.13
CA LEU A 121 -2.76 -7.48 -13.76
C LEU A 121 -3.66 -8.71 -13.56
N CYS A 122 -4.94 -8.63 -13.94
CA CYS A 122 -5.88 -9.74 -13.85
C CYS A 122 -5.48 -10.91 -14.77
N TRP A 123 -5.05 -10.64 -16.01
CA TRP A 123 -4.62 -11.67 -16.96
C TRP A 123 -3.42 -12.47 -16.45
N SER A 124 -2.44 -11.79 -15.86
CA SER A 124 -1.22 -12.42 -15.35
C SER A 124 -1.48 -13.38 -14.18
N THR A 125 -2.62 -13.28 -13.48
CA THR A 125 -3.03 -14.29 -12.48
C THR A 125 -3.21 -15.70 -13.06
N GLY A 126 -3.44 -15.81 -14.38
CA GLY A 126 -3.54 -17.07 -15.10
C GLY A 126 -2.28 -17.95 -15.03
N PHE A 127 -1.13 -17.37 -14.67
CA PHE A 127 0.11 -18.11 -14.40
C PHE A 127 -0.10 -19.24 -13.38
N CYS A 128 -0.91 -19.01 -12.34
CA CYS A 128 -1.18 -20.00 -11.30
C CYS A 128 -1.82 -21.28 -11.87
N LEU A 129 -2.72 -21.14 -12.85
CA LEU A 129 -3.36 -22.30 -13.51
C LEU A 129 -2.34 -23.09 -14.34
N ILE A 130 -1.45 -22.38 -15.05
CA ILE A 130 -0.38 -23.02 -15.84
C ILE A 130 0.52 -23.84 -14.93
N LEU A 131 0.98 -23.24 -13.82
CA LEU A 131 1.83 -23.93 -12.84
C LEU A 131 1.15 -25.18 -12.28
N GLN A 132 -0.13 -25.10 -11.87
CA GLN A 132 -0.87 -26.25 -11.33
C GLN A 132 -1.08 -27.36 -12.37
N ARG A 133 -1.25 -27.01 -13.66
CA ARG A 133 -1.32 -28.01 -14.74
C ARG A 133 0.03 -28.71 -14.97
N VAL A 134 1.13 -27.99 -14.85
CA VAL A 134 2.48 -28.58 -14.92
C VAL A 134 2.72 -29.55 -13.76
N VAL A 135 2.27 -29.19 -12.55
CA VAL A 135 2.31 -30.07 -11.37
C VAL A 135 1.44 -31.31 -11.57
N LEU A 136 0.22 -31.17 -12.11
CA LEU A 136 -0.65 -32.30 -12.40
C LEU A 136 -0.02 -33.29 -13.39
N LYS A 137 0.70 -32.80 -14.41
CA LYS A 137 1.41 -33.64 -15.39
C LYS A 137 2.66 -34.34 -14.81
N GLY A 138 3.05 -34.04 -13.58
CA GLY A 138 4.17 -34.70 -12.90
C GLY A 138 5.56 -34.12 -13.22
N TYR A 139 5.67 -33.05 -14.02
CA TYR A 139 6.96 -32.43 -14.33
C TYR A 139 7.62 -31.74 -13.12
N ILE A 140 6.80 -31.23 -12.20
CA ILE A 140 7.24 -30.44 -11.04
C ILE A 140 6.50 -30.92 -9.79
N ARG A 141 7.22 -31.05 -8.68
CA ARG A 141 6.64 -31.33 -7.35
C ARG A 141 6.25 -30.03 -6.65
N TRP A 142 5.06 -29.98 -6.05
CA TRP A 142 4.58 -28.81 -5.31
C TRP A 142 5.46 -28.50 -4.09
N ASN A 143 5.72 -29.49 -3.23
CA ASN A 143 6.56 -29.36 -2.02
C ASN A 143 8.08 -29.19 -2.32
N GLY A 144 8.45 -28.79 -3.54
CA GLY A 144 9.82 -28.51 -3.94
C GLY A 144 9.86 -27.29 -4.86
N LEU A 145 10.06 -27.52 -6.16
CA LEU A 145 10.18 -26.46 -7.15
C LEU A 145 8.87 -25.69 -7.38
N GLY A 146 7.70 -26.32 -7.25
CA GLY A 146 6.41 -25.67 -7.51
C GLY A 146 6.12 -24.50 -6.56
N TRP A 147 6.26 -24.71 -5.25
CA TRP A 147 6.09 -23.66 -4.26
C TRP A 147 7.12 -22.53 -4.41
N LEU A 148 8.39 -22.86 -4.74
CA LEU A 148 9.43 -21.86 -4.97
C LEU A 148 9.09 -20.96 -6.18
N ILE A 149 8.71 -21.56 -7.30
CA ILE A 149 8.31 -20.83 -8.52
C ILE A 149 7.14 -19.90 -8.22
N GLN A 150 6.14 -20.37 -7.45
CA GLN A 150 5.00 -19.54 -7.06
C GLN A 150 5.42 -18.30 -6.27
N ASN A 151 6.31 -18.43 -5.28
CA ASN A 151 6.75 -17.29 -4.46
C ASN A 151 7.60 -16.30 -5.26
N ILE A 152 8.47 -16.79 -6.16
CA ILE A 152 9.24 -15.92 -7.06
C ILE A 152 8.28 -15.14 -7.97
N TRP A 153 7.31 -15.81 -8.58
CA TRP A 153 6.29 -15.16 -9.40
C TRP A 153 5.53 -14.09 -8.64
N GLN A 154 5.04 -14.41 -7.43
CA GLN A 154 4.32 -13.47 -6.57
C GLN A 154 5.15 -12.24 -6.18
N THR A 155 6.44 -12.43 -5.94
CA THR A 155 7.37 -11.34 -5.62
C THR A 155 7.58 -10.43 -6.82
N ILE A 156 7.79 -11.00 -8.01
CA ILE A 156 7.93 -10.25 -9.27
C ILE A 156 6.63 -9.53 -9.60
N TYR A 157 5.49 -10.19 -9.45
CA TYR A 157 4.16 -9.63 -9.69
C TYR A 157 3.91 -8.38 -8.83
N LEU A 158 4.13 -8.50 -7.51
CA LEU A 158 3.96 -7.37 -6.59
C LEU A 158 4.96 -6.25 -6.88
N GLY A 159 6.25 -6.60 -7.06
CA GLY A 159 7.31 -5.63 -7.35
C GLY A 159 7.09 -4.87 -8.65
N ALA A 160 6.67 -5.54 -9.71
CA ALA A 160 6.42 -4.94 -11.01
C ALA A 160 5.26 -3.95 -10.98
N VAL A 161 4.14 -4.29 -10.33
CA VAL A 161 2.98 -3.39 -10.22
C VAL A 161 3.30 -2.17 -9.35
N ILE A 162 4.00 -2.36 -8.23
CA ILE A 162 4.43 -1.24 -7.36
C ILE A 162 5.41 -0.34 -8.10
N TRP A 163 6.40 -0.92 -8.78
CA TRP A 163 7.36 -0.16 -9.59
C TRP A 163 6.65 0.64 -10.68
N TRP A 164 5.69 0.03 -11.38
CA TRP A 164 4.89 0.70 -12.40
C TRP A 164 4.06 1.86 -11.81
N ALA A 165 3.38 1.62 -10.69
CA ALA A 165 2.62 2.66 -9.98
C ALA A 165 3.51 3.83 -9.51
N TYR A 166 4.75 3.55 -9.11
CA TYR A 166 5.70 4.58 -8.68
C TYR A 166 6.22 5.41 -9.86
N HIS A 167 6.49 4.79 -11.01
CA HIS A 167 7.06 5.47 -12.17
C HIS A 167 6.02 6.23 -13.00
N ARG A 168 4.75 5.81 -12.96
CA ARG A 168 3.71 6.36 -13.84
C ARG A 168 3.15 7.73 -13.42
N ASP A 169 3.54 8.23 -12.24
CA ASP A 169 3.09 9.50 -11.68
C ASP A 169 1.56 9.66 -11.63
N TRP A 170 0.87 8.58 -11.31
CA TRP A 170 -0.58 8.59 -11.21
C TRP A 170 -1.11 9.42 -10.03
N PRO A 171 -2.31 10.01 -10.16
CA PRO A 171 -3.07 10.54 -9.03
C PRO A 171 -3.18 9.50 -7.91
N TRP A 172 -3.21 9.98 -6.67
CA TRP A 172 -3.25 9.12 -5.49
C TRP A 172 -4.42 8.11 -5.54
N THR A 173 -5.56 8.46 -6.13
CA THR A 173 -6.72 7.58 -6.30
C THR A 173 -6.43 6.38 -7.20
N HIS A 174 -5.82 6.61 -8.36
CA HIS A 174 -5.41 5.55 -9.28
C HIS A 174 -4.34 4.65 -8.67
N THR A 175 -3.37 5.25 -7.96
CA THR A 175 -2.33 4.52 -7.23
C THR A 175 -2.92 3.63 -6.13
N VAL A 176 -3.87 4.14 -5.35
CA VAL A 176 -4.57 3.35 -4.32
C VAL A 176 -5.33 2.20 -4.96
N PHE A 177 -6.08 2.46 -6.03
CA PHE A 177 -6.85 1.43 -6.74
C PHE A 177 -5.95 0.28 -7.22
N ILE A 178 -4.89 0.59 -7.98
CA ILE A 178 -4.04 -0.45 -8.57
C ILE A 178 -3.28 -1.25 -7.52
N VAL A 179 -2.81 -0.60 -6.44
CA VAL A 179 -2.07 -1.27 -5.36
C VAL A 179 -3.01 -2.15 -4.55
N LEU A 180 -4.20 -1.67 -4.18
CA LEU A 180 -5.18 -2.49 -3.48
C LEU A 180 -5.65 -3.67 -4.32
N HIS A 181 -5.89 -3.47 -5.61
CA HIS A 181 -6.30 -4.55 -6.50
C HIS A 181 -5.17 -5.57 -6.71
N CYS A 182 -3.91 -5.09 -6.82
CA CYS A 182 -2.72 -5.94 -6.84
C CYS A 182 -2.64 -6.82 -5.59
N LEU A 183 -2.82 -6.25 -4.40
CA LEU A 183 -2.80 -6.99 -3.14
C LEU A 183 -3.95 -8.02 -3.06
N ALA A 184 -5.16 -7.65 -3.49
CA ALA A 184 -6.29 -8.58 -3.56
C ALA A 184 -6.01 -9.75 -4.50
N MET A 185 -5.50 -9.49 -5.69
CA MET A 185 -5.17 -10.53 -6.67
C MET A 185 -3.97 -11.37 -6.24
N LEU A 186 -2.98 -10.79 -5.54
CA LEU A 186 -1.88 -11.53 -4.95
C LEU A 186 -2.38 -12.55 -3.90
N MET A 187 -3.27 -12.12 -3.00
CA MET A 187 -3.89 -12.99 -2.00
C MET A 187 -4.70 -14.12 -2.66
N LYS A 188 -5.49 -13.79 -3.71
CA LYS A 188 -6.22 -14.80 -4.47
C LYS A 188 -5.30 -15.81 -5.16
N GLN A 189 -4.25 -15.34 -5.84
CA GLN A 189 -3.24 -16.20 -6.46
C GLN A 189 -2.61 -17.13 -5.43
N HIS A 190 -2.24 -16.60 -4.26
CA HIS A 190 -1.66 -17.39 -3.18
C HIS A 190 -2.63 -18.46 -2.68
N SER A 191 -3.88 -18.07 -2.41
CA SER A 191 -4.87 -19.02 -1.91
C SER A 191 -5.19 -20.12 -2.91
N TYR A 192 -5.28 -19.79 -4.20
CA TYR A 192 -5.54 -20.78 -5.26
C TYR A 192 -4.37 -21.76 -5.41
N ALA A 193 -3.14 -21.25 -5.46
CA ALA A 193 -1.96 -22.07 -5.63
C ALA A 193 -1.67 -22.95 -4.41
N ALA A 194 -1.80 -22.40 -3.19
CA ALA A 194 -1.60 -23.15 -1.95
C ALA A 194 -2.58 -24.32 -1.79
N TYR A 195 -3.88 -24.09 -2.05
CA TYR A 195 -4.87 -25.14 -1.90
C TYR A 195 -4.78 -26.21 -2.99
N ASN A 196 -4.62 -25.82 -4.26
CA ASN A 196 -4.43 -26.79 -5.33
C ASN A 196 -3.10 -27.54 -5.19
N GLY A 197 -2.06 -26.89 -4.69
CA GLY A 197 -0.81 -27.53 -4.33
C GLY A 197 -0.97 -28.62 -3.28
N TYR A 198 -1.72 -28.33 -2.20
CA TYR A 198 -2.10 -29.33 -1.20
C TYR A 198 -2.88 -30.50 -1.81
N LEU A 199 -3.89 -30.22 -2.64
CA LEU A 199 -4.68 -31.25 -3.32
C LEU A 199 -3.83 -32.08 -4.30
N SER A 200 -2.84 -31.47 -4.96
CA SER A 200 -1.93 -32.17 -5.88
C SER A 200 -1.07 -33.21 -5.16
N GLU A 201 -0.60 -32.90 -3.95
CA GLU A 201 0.18 -33.83 -3.12
C GLU A 201 -0.70 -34.98 -2.62
N MET A 202 -1.95 -34.70 -2.21
CA MET A 202 -2.92 -35.73 -1.87
C MET A 202 -3.26 -36.64 -3.06
N TYR A 203 -3.46 -36.05 -4.24
CA TYR A 203 -3.77 -36.78 -5.48
C TYR A 203 -2.63 -37.72 -5.85
N ARG A 204 -1.39 -37.22 -5.75
CA ARG A 204 -0.19 -38.02 -5.99
C ARG A 204 -0.06 -39.15 -4.98
N LYS A 205 -0.22 -38.86 -3.67
CA LYS A 205 -0.19 -39.89 -2.61
C LYS A 205 -1.23 -40.97 -2.90
N ARG A 206 -2.46 -40.59 -3.26
CA ARG A 206 -3.53 -41.55 -3.61
C ARG A 206 -3.17 -42.38 -4.83
N ASN A 207 -2.61 -41.79 -5.88
CA ASN A 207 -2.24 -42.52 -7.10
C ASN A 207 -1.08 -43.51 -6.83
N MET A 208 -0.09 -43.12 -6.03
CA MET A 208 0.96 -44.03 -5.55
C MET A 208 0.35 -45.21 -4.78
N LEU A 209 -0.57 -44.97 -3.84
CA LEU A 209 -1.22 -46.05 -3.10
C LEU A 209 -2.10 -46.95 -3.95
N LYS A 210 -2.78 -46.41 -4.97
CA LYS A 210 -3.51 -47.22 -5.94
C LYS A 210 -2.58 -48.16 -6.71
N ALA A 211 -1.40 -47.67 -7.11
CA ALA A 211 -0.38 -48.50 -7.76
C ALA A 211 0.13 -49.60 -6.82
N SER A 212 0.47 -49.27 -5.56
CA SER A 212 0.89 -50.26 -4.56
C SER A 212 -0.20 -51.31 -4.26
N LEU A 213 -1.46 -50.89 -4.18
CA LEU A 213 -2.59 -51.80 -3.99
C LEU A 213 -2.79 -52.74 -5.20
N HIS A 214 -2.62 -52.22 -6.42
CA HIS A 214 -2.67 -53.04 -7.63
C HIS A 214 -1.59 -54.13 -7.61
N GLN A 215 -0.37 -53.77 -7.20
CA GLN A 215 0.75 -54.72 -7.05
C GLN A 215 0.49 -55.76 -5.95
N THR A 216 -0.15 -55.36 -4.86
CA THR A 216 -0.50 -56.29 -3.77
C THR A 216 -1.55 -57.30 -4.24
N LYS A 217 -2.57 -56.82 -4.97
CA LYS A 217 -3.61 -57.67 -5.57
C LYS A 217 -3.09 -58.59 -6.67
N SER A 218 -2.12 -58.17 -7.49
CA SER A 218 -1.51 -59.04 -8.49
C SER A 218 -0.71 -60.16 -7.83
N ARG A 219 -0.02 -59.86 -6.72
CA ARG A 219 0.72 -60.84 -5.91
C ARG A 219 -0.21 -61.83 -5.18
N GLU A 220 -1.42 -61.42 -4.82
CA GLU A 220 -2.47 -62.31 -4.30
C GLU A 220 -3.12 -63.20 -5.38
N ARG A 221 -3.13 -62.78 -6.65
CA ARG A 221 -3.88 -63.43 -7.74
C ARG A 221 -3.12 -64.49 -8.56
N GLY A 222 -1.79 -64.64 -8.47
CA GLY A 222 -1.13 -65.71 -9.26
C GLY A 222 0.38 -65.95 -9.07
N HIS A 223 0.69 -67.20 -8.71
CA HIS A 223 1.86 -68.07 -8.98
C HIS A 223 3.31 -67.63 -8.63
N PRO A 224 4.14 -68.56 -8.08
CA PRO A 224 5.54 -68.32 -7.81
C PRO A 224 6.35 -68.35 -9.11
N THR A 225 6.55 -67.20 -9.75
CA THR A 225 7.57 -67.10 -10.80
C THR A 225 8.95 -67.00 -10.16
N SER A 226 9.69 -68.10 -10.26
CA SER A 226 11.14 -68.17 -10.09
C SER A 226 11.81 -67.15 -11.04
N ALA A 227 12.34 -66.08 -10.49
CA ALA A 227 13.31 -65.24 -11.19
C ALA A 227 14.42 -64.86 -10.19
N LYS A 228 15.60 -65.47 -10.40
CA LYS A 228 16.85 -65.10 -9.72
C LYS A 228 17.14 -63.61 -10.02
N MET A 229 17.19 -62.77 -8.99
CA MET A 229 17.73 -61.41 -9.10
C MET A 229 19.11 -61.37 -8.45
N GLY A 230 20.13 -61.18 -9.29
CA GLY A 230 21.48 -60.84 -8.85
C GLY A 230 21.51 -59.43 -8.26
N TYR A 231 22.05 -59.31 -7.05
CA TYR A 231 22.36 -58.03 -6.42
C TYR A 231 23.57 -57.38 -7.12
N SER A 232 23.38 -56.20 -7.71
CA SER A 232 24.47 -55.23 -7.89
C SER A 232 24.33 -54.16 -6.82
N SER A 233 25.20 -54.25 -5.80
CA SER A 233 25.27 -53.27 -4.71
C SER A 233 26.33 -52.23 -5.07
N ALA A 234 25.91 -50.99 -5.26
CA ALA A 234 26.82 -49.83 -5.24
C ALA A 234 26.07 -48.62 -4.68
N VAL A 235 25.78 -48.67 -3.37
CA VAL A 235 25.51 -47.47 -2.57
C VAL A 235 26.41 -47.53 -1.34
N ASP A 236 27.20 -46.48 -1.20
CA ASP A 236 28.36 -46.33 -0.32
C ASP A 236 28.03 -46.66 1.15
N THR A 237 28.63 -47.74 1.65
CA THR A 237 28.35 -48.41 2.93
C THR A 237 28.54 -47.49 4.14
N LYS A 238 29.32 -46.41 3.99
CA LYS A 238 29.55 -45.40 5.04
C LYS A 238 28.38 -44.43 5.23
N LEU A 239 27.65 -44.07 4.17
CA LEU A 239 26.51 -43.16 4.27
C LEU A 239 25.29 -43.88 4.88
N SER A 240 25.07 -45.13 4.47
CA SER A 240 24.02 -45.98 5.03
C SER A 240 24.26 -46.26 6.52
N ALA A 241 25.50 -46.53 6.94
CA ALA A 241 25.81 -46.76 8.35
C ALA A 241 25.60 -45.50 9.21
N LYS A 242 25.90 -44.31 8.67
CA LYS A 242 25.72 -43.02 9.37
C LYS A 242 24.25 -42.63 9.51
N ILE A 243 23.43 -42.93 8.49
CA ILE A 243 21.96 -42.78 8.53
C ILE A 243 21.34 -43.76 9.53
N THR A 244 21.80 -45.01 9.56
CA THR A 244 21.34 -46.03 10.53
C THR A 244 21.71 -45.68 11.97
N TYR A 245 22.90 -45.12 12.20
CA TYR A 245 23.32 -44.65 13.53
C TYR A 245 22.51 -43.44 14.01
N LEU A 246 22.24 -42.46 13.14
CA LEU A 246 21.42 -41.28 13.46
C LEU A 246 19.95 -41.66 13.72
N LYS A 247 19.38 -42.61 12.96
CA LYS A 247 18.04 -43.15 13.21
C LYS A 247 17.95 -43.94 14.54
N LYS A 248 19.02 -44.59 14.98
CA LYS A 248 19.04 -45.39 16.22
C LYS A 248 19.03 -44.53 17.49
N ASN A 249 19.67 -43.36 17.46
CA ASN A 249 19.70 -42.44 18.60
C ASN A 249 18.42 -41.63 18.76
N ASP A 250 17.71 -41.28 17.68
CA ASP A 250 16.42 -40.58 17.74
C ASP A 250 15.27 -41.49 18.25
N PHE A 251 15.51 -42.82 18.24
CA PHE A 251 14.51 -43.85 18.58
C PHE A 251 14.60 -44.37 20.03
N SER A 252 15.77 -44.35 20.67
CA SER A 252 15.88 -44.79 22.07
C SER A 252 15.17 -43.83 23.04
N GLN A 253 15.10 -42.55 22.69
CA GLN A 253 14.38 -41.53 23.45
C GLN A 253 12.87 -41.52 23.22
N ARG A 254 12.38 -42.04 22.08
CA ARG A 254 10.95 -42.02 21.70
C ARG A 254 10.22 -43.36 21.80
N SER A 255 10.95 -44.48 21.73
CA SER A 255 10.35 -45.82 21.90
C SER A 255 9.92 -46.12 23.34
N SER A 256 10.46 -45.40 24.33
CA SER A 256 10.00 -45.43 25.72
C SER A 256 8.64 -44.73 25.90
N GLU A 257 8.30 -43.74 25.06
CA GLU A 257 7.03 -43.01 25.11
C GLU A 257 5.87 -43.81 24.48
N LEU A 258 6.15 -44.66 23.49
CA LEU A 258 5.13 -45.46 22.78
C LEU A 258 4.65 -46.72 23.53
N ARG A 259 5.34 -47.17 24.59
CA ARG A 259 4.95 -48.39 25.35
C ARG A 259 3.79 -48.19 26.34
N ASN A 260 3.34 -46.96 26.57
CA ASN A 260 2.37 -46.64 27.62
C ASN A 260 0.90 -46.53 27.17
N TYR A 261 0.56 -46.96 25.94
CA TYR A 261 -0.81 -46.83 25.42
C TYR A 261 -1.60 -48.16 25.48
N SER A 262 -2.91 -48.06 25.73
CA SER A 262 -3.84 -49.19 25.81
C SER A 262 -3.73 -50.10 24.58
N ARG A 263 -3.26 -51.33 24.79
CA ARG A 263 -3.15 -52.38 23.77
C ARG A 263 -4.54 -52.76 23.24
N SER A 264 -4.82 -52.37 22.00
CA SER A 264 -5.88 -52.98 21.20
C SER A 264 -5.25 -54.04 20.27
N HIS A 265 -6.02 -55.07 19.92
CA HIS A 265 -5.55 -56.11 18.99
C HIS A 265 -5.11 -55.54 17.62
N GLU A 266 -5.73 -54.44 17.17
CA GLU A 266 -5.37 -53.73 15.94
C GLU A 266 -4.01 -53.01 16.04
N THR A 267 -3.70 -52.39 17.19
CA THR A 267 -2.41 -51.73 17.41
C THR A 267 -1.23 -52.71 17.40
N ASP A 268 -1.41 -53.92 17.93
CA ASP A 268 -0.39 -54.97 17.90
C ASP A 268 -0.17 -55.51 16.48
N GLN A 269 -1.24 -55.65 15.69
CA GLN A 269 -1.15 -56.03 14.27
C GLN A 269 -0.40 -54.98 13.45
N LEU A 270 -0.69 -53.69 13.62
CA LEU A 270 0.02 -52.60 12.94
C LEU A 270 1.52 -52.55 13.31
N LEU A 271 1.86 -52.71 14.59
CA LEU A 271 3.25 -52.76 15.05
C LEU A 271 4.01 -53.95 14.44
N SER A 272 3.36 -55.12 14.33
CA SER A 272 3.94 -56.29 13.67
C SER A 272 4.20 -56.04 12.18
N LEU A 273 3.28 -55.36 11.50
CA LEU A 273 3.39 -55.00 10.09
C LEU A 273 4.56 -54.02 9.86
N ILE A 274 4.68 -52.99 10.70
CA ILE A 274 5.78 -52.02 10.67
C ILE A 274 7.13 -52.71 10.84
N GLY A 275 7.27 -53.59 11.84
CA GLY A 275 8.51 -54.33 12.09
C GLY A 275 8.89 -55.27 10.95
N THR A 276 7.92 -55.90 10.28
CA THR A 276 8.16 -56.80 9.14
C THR A 276 8.61 -56.02 7.89
N ILE A 277 8.03 -54.83 7.66
CA ILE A 277 8.44 -53.93 6.56
C ILE A 277 9.83 -53.34 6.83
N GLU A 278 10.16 -52.99 8.08
CA GLU A 278 11.47 -52.46 8.49
C GLU A 278 12.61 -53.47 8.35
N THR A 279 12.31 -54.77 8.50
CA THR A 279 13.29 -55.86 8.43
C THR A 279 13.45 -56.44 7.03
N GLY A 280 12.62 -56.03 6.06
CA GLY A 280 12.68 -56.51 4.68
C GLY A 280 12.28 -57.99 4.49
N VAL A 281 11.62 -58.57 5.49
CA VAL A 281 11.17 -59.97 5.47
C VAL A 281 9.89 -60.08 4.61
N PRO A 282 9.72 -61.15 3.81
CA PRO A 282 8.48 -61.37 3.04
C PRO A 282 7.26 -61.46 3.97
N LEU A 283 6.23 -60.67 3.64
CA LEU A 283 4.97 -60.58 4.40
C LEU A 283 4.17 -61.88 4.28
N ASP A 284 3.59 -62.32 5.39
CA ASP A 284 2.66 -63.46 5.45
C ASP A 284 1.34 -63.13 4.71
N PRO A 285 0.62 -64.09 4.10
CA PRO A 285 -0.63 -63.81 3.37
C PRO A 285 -1.69 -63.07 4.20
N SER A 286 -1.72 -63.29 5.53
CA SER A 286 -2.60 -62.55 6.44
C SER A 286 -2.22 -61.06 6.57
N GLN A 287 -0.92 -60.76 6.58
CA GLN A 287 -0.38 -59.40 6.64
C GLN A 287 -0.53 -58.67 5.30
N VAL A 288 -0.39 -59.39 4.17
CA VAL A 288 -0.64 -58.85 2.82
C VAL A 288 -2.10 -58.40 2.68
N LYS A 289 -3.05 -59.21 3.16
CA LYS A 289 -4.47 -58.87 3.17
C LYS A 289 -4.77 -57.65 4.06
N SER A 290 -4.21 -57.61 5.28
CA SER A 290 -4.35 -56.47 6.19
C SER A 290 -3.79 -55.17 5.59
N LEU A 291 -2.61 -55.25 4.96
CA LEU A 291 -2.03 -54.13 4.22
C LEU A 291 -2.95 -53.67 3.09
N GLY A 292 -3.51 -54.60 2.31
CA GLY A 292 -4.46 -54.30 1.24
C GLY A 292 -5.73 -53.59 1.73
N GLU A 293 -6.24 -53.96 2.91
CA GLU A 293 -7.38 -53.29 3.56
C GLU A 293 -7.02 -51.89 4.05
N LEU A 294 -5.87 -51.71 4.70
CA LEU A 294 -5.37 -50.40 5.13
C LEU A 294 -5.13 -49.45 3.95
N LEU A 295 -4.55 -49.96 2.86
CA LEU A 295 -4.34 -49.19 1.64
C LEU A 295 -5.68 -48.75 1.03
N LYS A 296 -6.70 -49.61 1.00
CA LYS A 296 -8.05 -49.24 0.53
C LYS A 296 -8.65 -48.13 1.40
N GLN A 297 -8.58 -48.26 2.72
CA GLN A 297 -9.09 -47.24 3.65
C GLN A 297 -8.39 -45.89 3.45
N GLU A 298 -7.06 -45.87 3.36
CA GLU A 298 -6.31 -44.63 3.12
C GLU A 298 -6.62 -44.04 1.73
N ILE A 299 -6.77 -44.86 0.69
CA ILE A 299 -7.20 -44.40 -0.65
C ILE A 299 -8.60 -43.78 -0.59
N GLU A 300 -9.53 -44.36 0.17
CA GLU A 300 -10.87 -43.82 0.36
C GLU A 300 -10.83 -42.47 1.08
N VAL A 301 -10.09 -42.37 2.18
CA VAL A 301 -9.89 -41.11 2.94
C VAL A 301 -9.27 -40.02 2.05
N LEU A 302 -8.28 -40.37 1.23
CA LEU A 302 -7.68 -39.42 0.28
C LEU A 302 -8.63 -39.07 -0.86
N SER A 303 -9.45 -40.02 -1.33
CA SER A 303 -10.45 -39.78 -2.38
C SER A 303 -11.57 -38.85 -1.89
N GLU A 304 -12.04 -39.01 -0.65
CA GLU A 304 -12.94 -38.07 -0.01
C GLU A 304 -12.29 -36.70 0.17
N GLY A 305 -11.02 -36.65 0.62
CA GLY A 305 -10.28 -35.40 0.75
C GLY A 305 -10.11 -34.63 -0.56
N LEU A 306 -9.93 -35.33 -1.68
CA LEU A 306 -9.84 -34.73 -3.02
C LEU A 306 -11.18 -34.23 -3.57
N LYS A 307 -12.29 -34.86 -3.16
CA LYS A 307 -13.64 -34.33 -3.38
C LYS A 307 -13.90 -33.10 -2.50
N GLY A 308 -13.23 -33.00 -1.36
CA GLY A 308 -13.42 -31.92 -0.39
C GLY A 308 -14.88 -31.88 0.05
N ARG A 309 -15.48 -30.68 0.02
CA ARG A 309 -16.90 -30.47 0.34
C ARG A 309 -17.80 -30.36 -0.90
N CYS A 310 -17.30 -30.69 -2.09
CA CYS A 310 -18.12 -30.67 -3.30
C CYS A 310 -19.25 -31.67 -3.19
N SER A 311 -20.47 -31.16 -3.12
CA SER A 311 -21.70 -31.94 -2.95
C SER A 311 -22.61 -31.86 -4.16
N LEU A 312 -22.58 -30.75 -4.90
CA LEU A 312 -23.49 -30.47 -6.01
C LEU A 312 -22.79 -30.49 -7.37
N THR A 313 -21.50 -30.14 -7.41
CA THR A 313 -20.73 -30.00 -8.65
C THR A 313 -19.63 -31.06 -8.79
N ASN A 314 -19.31 -31.46 -10.02
CA ASN A 314 -18.22 -32.40 -10.33
C ASN A 314 -16.83 -31.73 -10.30
N ASN A 315 -16.71 -30.60 -9.60
CA ASN A 315 -15.57 -29.69 -9.60
C ASN A 315 -14.54 -30.06 -8.52
N HIS A 316 -14.10 -31.31 -8.52
CA HIS A 316 -13.09 -31.82 -7.60
C HIS A 316 -11.72 -31.94 -8.27
N TYR A 317 -10.64 -32.00 -7.49
CA TYR A 317 -9.30 -32.15 -8.07
C TYR A 317 -9.16 -33.52 -8.75
N PRO A 318 -8.66 -33.60 -10.01
CA PRO A 318 -8.00 -32.55 -10.79
C PRO A 318 -8.90 -31.81 -11.79
N ARG A 319 -10.20 -32.15 -11.85
CA ARG A 319 -11.17 -31.57 -12.81
C ARG A 319 -11.41 -30.07 -12.58
N ASN A 320 -11.05 -29.54 -11.41
CA ASN A 320 -11.17 -28.12 -11.11
C ASN A 320 -10.15 -27.22 -11.82
N LEU A 321 -9.09 -27.77 -12.43
CA LEU A 321 -8.04 -27.01 -13.12
C LEU A 321 -8.46 -26.52 -14.52
N THR A 322 -9.55 -25.76 -14.56
CA THR A 322 -10.12 -25.15 -15.77
C THR A 322 -9.98 -23.63 -15.75
N VAL A 323 -9.98 -23.02 -16.94
CA VAL A 323 -9.98 -21.55 -17.06
C VAL A 323 -11.26 -20.95 -16.45
N GLY A 324 -12.41 -21.62 -16.65
CA GLY A 324 -13.68 -21.19 -16.06
C GLY A 324 -13.64 -21.11 -14.53
N ASN A 325 -13.05 -22.12 -13.86
CA ASN A 325 -12.99 -22.13 -12.40
C ASN A 325 -12.10 -21.02 -11.82
N ILE A 326 -10.93 -20.76 -12.41
CA ILE A 326 -10.07 -19.68 -11.94
C ILE A 326 -10.70 -18.31 -12.21
N CYS A 327 -11.27 -18.08 -13.40
CA CYS A 327 -11.95 -16.81 -13.72
C CYS A 327 -13.13 -16.53 -12.77
N ASP A 328 -13.93 -17.55 -12.46
CA ASP A 328 -15.03 -17.47 -11.50
C ASP A 328 -14.52 -17.08 -10.11
N PHE A 329 -13.50 -17.76 -9.57
CA PHE A 329 -12.89 -17.37 -8.29
C PHE A 329 -12.29 -15.96 -8.28
N MET A 330 -11.62 -15.55 -9.37
CA MET A 330 -11.04 -14.21 -9.48
C MET A 330 -12.12 -13.12 -9.45
N ALA A 331 -13.35 -13.41 -9.90
CA ALA A 331 -14.47 -12.47 -9.82
C ALA A 331 -15.20 -12.47 -8.46
N LEU A 332 -15.18 -13.59 -7.72
CA LEU A 332 -15.90 -13.71 -6.44
C LEU A 332 -15.39 -12.73 -5.35
N PRO A 333 -16.26 -12.16 -4.50
CA PRO A 333 -15.87 -11.26 -3.42
C PRO A 333 -15.30 -11.99 -2.18
N THR A 334 -14.42 -12.97 -2.40
CA THR A 334 -13.70 -13.72 -1.36
C THR A 334 -12.22 -13.85 -1.73
N LEU A 335 -11.35 -13.92 -0.73
CA LEU A 335 -9.90 -14.07 -0.89
C LEU A 335 -9.41 -15.50 -0.67
N VAL A 336 -10.30 -16.39 -0.21
CA VAL A 336 -9.97 -17.77 0.12
C VAL A 336 -10.61 -18.69 -0.92
N TYR A 337 -9.76 -19.43 -1.63
CA TYR A 337 -10.17 -20.41 -2.63
C TYR A 337 -10.70 -21.69 -1.98
N GLU A 338 -11.87 -22.12 -2.43
CA GLU A 338 -12.51 -23.41 -2.17
C GLU A 338 -13.01 -24.02 -3.49
N LEU A 339 -13.23 -25.33 -3.51
CA LEU A 339 -13.70 -26.05 -4.70
C LEU A 339 -15.15 -25.69 -5.08
N GLU A 340 -15.98 -25.37 -4.08
CA GLU A 340 -17.40 -25.07 -4.25
C GLU A 340 -17.83 -23.93 -3.32
N TYR A 341 -18.69 -23.05 -3.83
CA TYR A 341 -19.25 -21.92 -3.10
C TYR A 341 -20.78 -21.95 -3.12
N PRO A 342 -21.45 -21.47 -2.07
CA PRO A 342 -22.90 -21.36 -2.06
C PRO A 342 -23.35 -20.30 -3.09
N ARG A 343 -24.29 -20.67 -3.97
CA ARG A 343 -24.80 -19.80 -5.05
C ARG A 343 -26.27 -19.40 -4.86
N THR A 344 -26.63 -18.22 -5.33
CA THR A 344 -28.03 -17.79 -5.50
C THR A 344 -28.61 -18.38 -6.79
N LYS A 345 -29.94 -18.51 -6.88
CA LYS A 345 -30.59 -19.14 -8.05
C LYS A 345 -30.74 -18.20 -9.25
N LYS A 346 -30.84 -16.89 -8.99
CA LYS A 346 -31.07 -15.83 -9.97
C LYS A 346 -30.40 -14.54 -9.45
N ILE A 347 -30.05 -13.66 -10.37
CA ILE A 347 -29.55 -12.31 -10.09
C ILE A 347 -30.75 -11.38 -9.89
N ASP A 348 -30.77 -10.65 -8.78
CA ASP A 348 -31.71 -9.54 -8.55
C ASP A 348 -31.14 -8.21 -9.08
N TRP A 349 -31.53 -7.84 -10.30
CA TRP A 349 -31.06 -6.60 -10.93
C TRP A 349 -31.53 -5.32 -10.25
N LEU A 350 -32.68 -5.35 -9.56
CA LEU A 350 -33.15 -4.19 -8.79
C LEU A 350 -32.26 -3.97 -7.57
N TYR A 351 -31.90 -5.05 -6.88
CA TYR A 351 -30.95 -4.99 -5.78
C TYR A 351 -29.57 -4.50 -6.24
N VAL A 352 -29.07 -4.98 -7.39
CA VAL A 352 -27.82 -4.47 -7.99
C VAL A 352 -27.92 -2.97 -8.27
N ALA A 353 -29.00 -2.52 -8.94
CA ALA A 353 -29.20 -1.12 -9.28
C ALA A 353 -29.28 -0.22 -8.03
N GLU A 354 -30.00 -0.66 -6.98
CA GLU A 354 -30.08 0.01 -5.69
C GLU A 354 -28.68 0.20 -5.08
N LYS A 355 -27.89 -0.88 -4.97
CA LYS A 355 -26.55 -0.81 -4.38
C LYS A 355 -25.57 0.00 -5.23
N THR A 356 -25.67 -0.06 -6.56
CA THR A 356 -24.86 0.76 -7.47
C THR A 356 -25.21 2.24 -7.34
N LEU A 357 -26.50 2.60 -7.31
CA LEU A 357 -26.93 3.98 -7.12
C LEU A 357 -26.51 4.52 -5.75
N ALA A 358 -26.67 3.70 -4.69
CA ALA A 358 -26.19 4.03 -3.35
C ALA A 358 -24.67 4.27 -3.33
N THR A 359 -23.88 3.45 -4.04
CA THR A 359 -22.42 3.63 -4.15
C THR A 359 -22.07 5.02 -4.66
N PHE A 360 -22.61 5.42 -5.81
CA PHE A 360 -22.31 6.73 -6.40
C PHE A 360 -22.88 7.89 -5.57
N GLY A 361 -24.09 7.74 -5.03
CA GLY A 361 -24.70 8.75 -4.16
C GLY A 361 -23.86 9.02 -2.90
N ILE A 362 -23.32 7.96 -2.28
CA ILE A 362 -22.49 8.10 -1.09
C ILE A 362 -21.12 8.68 -1.42
N ILE A 363 -20.51 8.29 -2.55
CA ILE A 363 -19.25 8.91 -3.01
C ILE A 363 -19.44 10.43 -3.19
N VAL A 364 -20.58 10.89 -3.70
CA VAL A 364 -20.89 12.32 -3.80
C VAL A 364 -20.98 12.97 -2.41
N VAL A 365 -21.61 12.30 -1.44
CA VAL A 365 -21.66 12.77 -0.04
C VAL A 365 -20.26 12.87 0.56
N MET A 366 -19.42 11.86 0.36
CA MET A 366 -18.03 11.85 0.82
C MET A 366 -17.25 13.03 0.21
N ILE A 367 -17.33 13.24 -1.11
CA ILE A 367 -16.66 14.38 -1.76
C ILE A 367 -17.15 15.71 -1.15
N ALA A 368 -18.45 15.87 -0.95
CA ALA A 368 -19.04 17.05 -0.34
C ALA A 368 -18.50 17.32 1.07
N VAL A 369 -18.39 16.28 1.90
CA VAL A 369 -17.91 16.34 3.29
C VAL A 369 -16.42 16.69 3.31
N SER A 370 -15.63 16.00 2.50
CA SER A 370 -14.21 16.26 2.34
C SER A 370 -13.94 17.69 1.88
N GLN A 371 -14.69 18.23 0.90
CA GLN A 371 -14.54 19.61 0.44
C GLN A 371 -14.95 20.65 1.48
N SER A 372 -16.01 20.37 2.25
CA SER A 372 -16.61 21.36 3.13
C SER A 372 -15.93 21.44 4.50
N TRP A 373 -15.45 20.31 5.03
CA TRP A 373 -14.99 20.21 6.41
C TRP A 373 -13.55 19.75 6.55
N ILE A 374 -13.05 18.86 5.69
CA ILE A 374 -11.67 18.37 5.77
C ILE A 374 -10.72 19.34 5.07
N TYR A 375 -11.03 19.73 3.83
CA TYR A 375 -10.15 20.55 3.00
C TYR A 375 -9.77 21.90 3.64
N PRO A 376 -10.69 22.69 4.24
CA PRO A 376 -10.33 23.97 4.86
C PRO A 376 -9.35 23.80 6.02
N VAL A 377 -9.58 22.84 6.92
CA VAL A 377 -8.70 22.57 8.06
C VAL A 377 -7.32 22.12 7.57
N VAL A 378 -7.30 21.26 6.56
CA VAL A 378 -6.06 20.81 5.91
C VAL A 378 -5.30 22.00 5.31
N MET A 379 -5.97 22.89 4.58
CA MET A 379 -5.34 24.10 4.02
C MET A 379 -4.82 25.03 5.12
N ASP A 380 -5.54 25.19 6.23
CA ASP A 380 -5.07 25.95 7.38
C ASP A 380 -3.79 25.33 7.97
N THR A 381 -3.70 24.00 8.09
CA THR A 381 -2.47 23.34 8.59
C THR A 381 -1.28 23.47 7.63
N VAL A 382 -1.53 23.44 6.32
CA VAL A 382 -0.50 23.67 5.29
C VAL A 382 0.00 25.10 5.38
N ARG A 383 -0.92 26.06 5.49
CA ARG A 383 -0.62 27.48 5.67
C ARG A 383 0.23 27.73 6.92
N MET A 384 -0.15 27.16 8.07
CA MET A 384 0.61 27.22 9.32
C MET A 384 2.02 26.63 9.19
N LYS A 385 2.18 25.59 8.37
CA LYS A 385 3.48 24.97 8.09
C LYS A 385 4.33 25.86 7.18
N GLU A 386 3.73 26.46 6.15
CA GLU A 386 4.41 27.37 5.22
C GLU A 386 4.90 28.66 5.87
N GLU A 387 4.26 29.07 6.97
CA GLU A 387 4.68 30.17 7.85
C GLU A 387 5.90 29.86 8.72
N GLY A 388 6.44 28.63 8.70
CA GLY A 388 7.64 28.28 9.45
C GLY A 388 7.43 28.06 10.96
N MET A 389 6.21 27.72 11.41
CA MET A 389 5.94 27.43 12.82
C MET A 389 6.91 26.41 13.41
N THR A 390 7.41 26.69 14.61
CA THR A 390 8.28 25.79 15.37
C THR A 390 7.54 24.51 15.78
N ALA A 391 8.28 23.42 16.01
CA ALA A 391 7.68 22.13 16.41
C ALA A 391 6.83 22.22 17.68
N GLN A 392 7.19 23.10 18.62
CA GLN A 392 6.47 23.30 19.88
C GLN A 392 5.12 24.01 19.69
N GLN A 393 5.05 24.98 18.77
CA GLN A 393 3.79 25.62 18.39
C GLN A 393 2.87 24.63 17.66
N ARG A 394 3.41 23.82 16.76
CA ARG A 394 2.64 22.76 16.07
C ARG A 394 2.05 21.76 17.06
N LEU A 395 2.80 21.37 18.09
CA LEU A 395 2.31 20.47 19.12
C LEU A 395 1.16 21.08 19.94
N ARG A 396 1.16 22.40 20.13
CA ARG A 396 0.09 23.12 20.83
C ARG A 396 -1.18 23.27 20.00
N GLU A 397 -1.04 23.44 18.68
CA GLU A 397 -2.19 23.52 17.75
C GLU A 397 -2.76 22.14 17.39
N PHE A 398 -1.96 21.08 17.50
CA PHE A 398 -2.35 19.72 17.13
C PHE A 398 -3.67 19.23 17.74
N PRO A 399 -3.98 19.43 19.04
CA PRO A 399 -5.25 19.00 19.62
C PRO A 399 -6.48 19.69 19.01
N TRP A 400 -6.36 20.96 18.58
CA TRP A 400 -7.45 21.71 17.97
C TRP A 400 -7.71 21.21 16.56
N VAL A 401 -6.65 21.09 15.75
CA VAL A 401 -6.71 20.49 14.41
C VAL A 401 -7.29 19.07 14.48
N LEU A 402 -6.85 18.27 15.44
CA LEU A 402 -7.38 16.91 15.64
C LEU A 402 -8.86 16.95 15.98
N GLY A 403 -9.30 17.89 16.83
CA GLY A 403 -10.70 18.08 17.21
C GLY A 403 -11.60 18.43 16.01
N ASP A 404 -11.14 19.36 15.17
CA ASP A 404 -11.87 19.79 13.97
C ASP A 404 -11.99 18.66 12.93
N LEU A 405 -10.97 17.80 12.86
CA LEU A 405 -10.91 16.67 11.93
C LEU A 405 -11.63 15.41 12.45
N LEU A 406 -11.85 15.27 13.75
CA LEU A 406 -12.32 14.03 14.38
C LEU A 406 -13.68 13.55 13.85
N PHE A 407 -14.66 14.45 13.72
CA PHE A 407 -15.99 14.11 13.22
C PHE A 407 -16.05 13.92 11.70
N PRO A 408 -15.51 14.85 10.88
CA PRO A 408 -15.49 14.67 9.43
C PRO A 408 -14.78 13.38 9.00
N PHE A 409 -13.61 13.08 9.58
CA PHE A 409 -12.89 11.84 9.25
C PHE A 409 -13.62 10.58 9.71
N MET A 410 -14.26 10.60 10.87
CA MET A 410 -15.09 9.47 11.29
C MET A 410 -16.21 9.21 10.29
N MET A 411 -16.88 10.26 9.84
CA MET A 411 -17.96 10.13 8.89
C MET A 411 -17.46 9.56 7.56
N GLU A 412 -16.33 10.06 7.04
CA GLU A 412 -15.67 9.48 5.85
C GLU A 412 -15.31 8.02 6.06
N TYR A 413 -14.77 7.65 7.22
CA TYR A 413 -14.40 6.28 7.55
C TYR A 413 -15.61 5.33 7.53
N LEU A 414 -16.73 5.75 8.13
CA LEU A 414 -17.97 4.97 8.16
C LEU A 414 -18.64 4.89 6.78
N LEU A 415 -18.65 5.99 6.02
CA LEU A 415 -19.20 6.02 4.66
C LEU A 415 -18.36 5.16 3.71
N ALA A 416 -17.02 5.23 3.79
CA ALA A 416 -16.13 4.38 3.03
C ALA A 416 -16.35 2.89 3.34
N PHE A 417 -16.50 2.55 4.64
CA PHE A 417 -16.85 1.19 5.05
C PHE A 417 -18.19 0.74 4.45
N TYR A 418 -19.22 1.58 4.54
CA TYR A 418 -20.53 1.24 4.00
C TYR A 418 -20.50 1.07 2.47
N VAL A 419 -19.81 1.96 1.75
CA VAL A 419 -19.66 1.88 0.29
C VAL A 419 -19.00 0.56 -0.11
N ILE A 420 -17.84 0.24 0.45
CA ILE A 420 -17.09 -0.92 -0.01
C ILE A 420 -17.77 -2.23 0.46
N TRP A 421 -18.08 -2.35 1.75
CA TRP A 421 -18.53 -3.63 2.33
C TRP A 421 -20.02 -3.87 2.16
N GLU A 422 -20.86 -2.84 2.23
CA GLU A 422 -22.31 -3.00 2.14
C GLU A 422 -22.86 -2.74 0.73
N CYS A 423 -22.25 -1.85 -0.06
CA CYS A 423 -22.72 -1.59 -1.43
C CYS A 423 -21.95 -2.40 -2.47
N VAL A 424 -20.64 -2.17 -2.61
CA VAL A 424 -19.82 -2.75 -3.68
C VAL A 424 -19.71 -4.27 -3.57
N LEU A 425 -19.30 -4.81 -2.41
CA LEU A 425 -19.14 -6.26 -2.26
C LEU A 425 -20.47 -7.01 -2.42
N ASN A 426 -21.59 -6.45 -1.95
CA ASN A 426 -22.91 -7.06 -2.14
C ASN A 426 -23.39 -6.98 -3.60
N ALA A 427 -23.12 -5.88 -4.32
CA ALA A 427 -23.42 -5.78 -5.73
C ALA A 427 -22.61 -6.81 -6.54
N VAL A 428 -21.31 -6.92 -6.27
CA VAL A 428 -20.44 -7.95 -6.88
C VAL A 428 -20.91 -9.36 -6.51
N ALA A 429 -21.32 -9.59 -5.25
CA ALA A 429 -21.84 -10.88 -4.82
C ALA A 429 -23.14 -11.25 -5.56
N GLU A 430 -24.05 -10.30 -5.77
CA GLU A 430 -25.29 -10.55 -6.52
C GLU A 430 -25.00 -10.84 -7.99
N ILE A 431 -24.15 -10.03 -8.65
CA ILE A 431 -23.76 -10.22 -10.06
C ILE A 431 -23.07 -11.57 -10.27
N THR A 432 -22.21 -11.98 -9.33
CA THR A 432 -21.51 -13.28 -9.38
C THR A 432 -22.32 -14.43 -8.80
N MET A 433 -23.58 -14.19 -8.39
CA MET A 433 -24.45 -15.16 -7.72
C MET A 433 -23.84 -15.79 -6.45
N PHE A 434 -22.93 -15.10 -5.77
CA PHE A 434 -22.33 -15.52 -4.52
C PHE A 434 -23.28 -15.31 -3.35
N ALA A 435 -23.58 -16.39 -2.61
CA ALA A 435 -24.62 -16.39 -1.58
C ALA A 435 -24.08 -16.18 -0.15
N ASP A 436 -22.77 -16.18 0.06
CA ASP A 436 -22.18 -15.87 1.37
C ASP A 436 -21.86 -14.38 1.47
N ARG A 437 -22.79 -13.59 2.03
CA ARG A 437 -22.64 -12.12 2.16
C ARG A 437 -22.11 -11.71 3.53
N GLY A 438 -21.47 -12.61 4.25
CA GLY A 438 -20.86 -12.36 5.56
C GLY A 438 -19.52 -11.61 5.47
N PHE A 439 -19.44 -10.49 4.75
CA PHE A 439 -18.18 -9.74 4.56
C PHE A 439 -17.68 -9.04 5.83
N TYR A 440 -18.59 -8.76 6.77
CA TYR A 440 -18.33 -8.12 8.06
C TYR A 440 -19.36 -8.60 9.10
N SER A 441 -19.05 -8.44 10.38
CA SER A 441 -19.99 -8.64 11.51
C SER A 441 -20.33 -7.30 12.16
N ASP A 442 -21.09 -7.32 13.25
CA ASP A 442 -21.43 -6.20 14.12
C ASP A 442 -20.22 -5.63 14.89
N TRP A 443 -19.16 -5.25 14.16
CA TRP A 443 -17.89 -4.78 14.70
C TRP A 443 -18.03 -3.51 15.55
N TRP A 444 -19.10 -2.73 15.39
CA TRP A 444 -19.42 -1.58 16.26
C TRP A 444 -19.69 -1.98 17.72
N ASN A 445 -20.06 -3.24 17.97
CA ASN A 445 -20.23 -3.81 19.31
C ASN A 445 -18.92 -4.40 19.88
N SER A 446 -17.79 -4.23 19.19
CA SER A 446 -16.50 -4.77 19.65
C SER A 446 -16.11 -4.20 21.00
N VAL A 447 -15.71 -5.07 21.93
CA VAL A 447 -15.20 -4.67 23.25
C VAL A 447 -13.68 -4.72 23.34
N SER A 448 -13.03 -5.25 22.30
CA SER A 448 -11.57 -5.40 22.21
C SER A 448 -11.09 -5.32 20.76
N TRP A 449 -9.84 -4.90 20.58
CA TRP A 449 -9.22 -4.76 19.26
C TRP A 449 -9.04 -6.09 18.52
N ASP A 450 -8.89 -7.21 19.23
CA ASP A 450 -8.81 -8.53 18.59
C ASP A 450 -10.19 -9.00 18.10
N GLN A 451 -11.29 -8.57 18.71
CA GLN A 451 -12.62 -8.82 18.17
C GLN A 451 -12.84 -7.98 16.90
N PHE A 452 -12.54 -6.68 16.96
CA PHE A 452 -12.63 -5.78 15.82
C PHE A 452 -11.86 -6.29 14.60
N ALA A 453 -10.61 -6.74 14.78
CA ALA A 453 -9.77 -7.23 13.69
C ALA A 453 -10.35 -8.47 12.97
N ARG A 454 -11.21 -9.26 13.63
CA ARG A 454 -11.93 -10.39 13.00
C ARG A 454 -13.21 -9.95 12.30
N ASP A 455 -13.92 -9.00 12.91
CA ASP A 455 -15.30 -8.68 12.57
C ASP A 455 -15.41 -7.58 11.50
N TRP A 456 -14.41 -6.70 11.38
CA TRP A 456 -14.39 -5.57 10.43
C TRP A 456 -14.31 -6.00 8.95
N ASN A 457 -13.31 -6.82 8.60
CA ASN A 457 -13.06 -7.27 7.23
C ASN A 457 -12.82 -8.78 7.23
N ARG A 458 -13.91 -9.54 7.20
CA ARG A 458 -13.87 -11.01 7.28
C ARG A 458 -13.12 -11.65 6.11
N PRO A 459 -13.23 -11.21 4.84
CA PRO A 459 -12.44 -11.78 3.74
C PRO A 459 -10.93 -11.75 3.99
N VAL A 460 -10.38 -10.59 4.41
CA VAL A 460 -8.94 -10.46 4.71
C VAL A 460 -8.58 -11.21 5.97
N HIS A 461 -9.42 -11.14 7.02
CA HIS A 461 -9.21 -11.90 8.24
C HIS A 461 -9.12 -13.41 7.96
N ASN A 462 -10.06 -13.96 7.19
CA ASN A 462 -10.09 -15.39 6.84
C ASN A 462 -8.85 -15.81 6.04
N PHE A 463 -8.37 -14.95 5.13
CA PHE A 463 -7.13 -15.19 4.39
C PHE A 463 -5.92 -15.22 5.33
N LEU A 464 -5.73 -14.18 6.15
CA LEU A 464 -4.62 -14.09 7.11
C LEU A 464 -4.68 -15.23 8.12
N PHE A 465 -5.88 -15.58 8.60
CA PHE A 465 -6.07 -16.64 9.57
C PHE A 465 -5.68 -18.01 9.00
N ARG A 466 -6.09 -18.33 7.75
CA ARG A 466 -5.79 -19.61 7.11
C ARG A 466 -4.34 -19.73 6.65
N HIS A 467 -3.86 -18.76 5.87
CA HIS A 467 -2.58 -18.89 5.16
C HIS A 467 -1.39 -18.38 5.97
N VAL A 468 -1.60 -17.38 6.84
CA VAL A 468 -0.51 -16.77 7.61
C VAL A 468 -0.47 -17.32 9.03
N TYR A 469 -1.56 -17.18 9.80
CA TYR A 469 -1.59 -17.60 11.20
C TYR A 469 -1.47 -19.11 11.34
N HIS A 470 -2.35 -19.87 10.68
CA HIS A 470 -2.28 -21.34 10.72
C HIS A 470 -1.05 -21.89 10.02
N GLY A 471 -0.67 -21.32 8.85
CA GLY A 471 0.58 -21.67 8.16
C GLY A 471 1.82 -21.50 9.03
N SER A 472 1.92 -20.37 9.75
CA SER A 472 3.01 -20.09 10.69
C SER A 472 3.11 -21.12 11.82
N ILE A 473 1.98 -21.63 12.30
CA ILE A 473 1.94 -22.63 13.36
C ILE A 473 2.31 -24.02 12.82
N SER A 474 1.83 -24.39 11.63
CA SER A 474 2.05 -25.74 11.08
C SER A 474 3.43 -25.93 10.49
N GLU A 475 3.92 -24.96 9.72
CA GLU A 475 5.17 -25.09 8.96
C GLU A 475 6.38 -24.72 9.83
N TYR A 476 6.28 -23.62 10.59
CA TYR A 476 7.38 -23.10 11.41
C TYR A 476 7.27 -23.48 12.90
N ARG A 477 6.24 -24.24 13.30
CA ARG A 477 5.99 -24.69 14.70
C ARG A 477 6.00 -23.55 15.72
N LEU A 478 5.53 -22.38 15.32
CA LEU A 478 5.54 -21.18 16.16
C LEU A 478 4.45 -21.23 17.24
N SER A 479 4.70 -20.54 18.35
CA SER A 479 3.71 -20.35 19.41
C SER A 479 2.51 -19.52 18.92
N ARG A 480 1.34 -19.65 19.56
CA ARG A 480 0.14 -18.85 19.22
C ARG A 480 0.38 -17.34 19.33
N VAL A 481 1.23 -16.92 20.27
CA VAL A 481 1.57 -15.50 20.47
C VAL A 481 2.47 -15.02 19.33
N SER A 482 3.51 -15.78 18.98
CA SER A 482 4.41 -15.49 17.86
C SER A 482 3.65 -15.46 16.53
N ALA A 483 2.75 -16.41 16.29
CA ALA A 483 1.91 -16.43 15.09
C ALA A 483 0.97 -15.21 15.00
N SER A 484 0.40 -14.78 16.14
CA SER A 484 -0.40 -13.55 16.19
C SER A 484 0.45 -12.32 15.88
N LEU A 485 1.65 -12.22 16.48
CA LEU A 485 2.59 -11.11 16.23
C LEU A 485 2.97 -11.01 14.75
N ILE A 486 3.34 -12.13 14.12
CA ILE A 486 3.70 -12.17 12.68
C ILE A 486 2.51 -11.76 11.81
N THR A 487 1.31 -12.24 12.14
CA THR A 487 0.10 -11.91 11.38
C THR A 487 -0.22 -10.41 11.44
N PHE A 488 -0.13 -9.80 12.63
CA PHE A 488 -0.32 -8.36 12.81
C PHE A 488 0.81 -7.54 12.17
N LEU A 489 2.07 -7.98 12.28
CA LEU A 489 3.21 -7.30 11.67
C LEU A 489 3.11 -7.32 10.14
N LEU A 490 2.77 -8.46 9.55
CA LEU A 490 2.56 -8.56 8.11
C LEU A 490 1.45 -7.62 7.65
N SER A 491 0.32 -7.61 8.37
CA SER A 491 -0.77 -6.67 8.10
C SER A 491 -0.28 -5.22 8.18
N ALA A 492 0.49 -4.86 9.20
CA ALA A 492 1.02 -3.51 9.39
C ALA A 492 1.98 -3.09 8.27
N CYS A 493 2.87 -3.99 7.83
CA CYS A 493 3.76 -3.75 6.70
C CYS A 493 2.99 -3.52 5.39
N VAL A 494 1.91 -4.26 5.14
CA VAL A 494 1.08 -4.08 3.93
C VAL A 494 0.36 -2.73 3.94
N HIS A 495 -0.13 -2.29 5.10
CA HIS A 495 -0.74 -0.97 5.23
C HIS A 495 0.28 0.17 5.07
N GLU A 496 1.48 0.02 5.67
CA GLU A 496 2.58 0.98 5.46
C GLU A 496 3.07 0.98 4.01
N LEU A 497 3.06 -0.16 3.32
CA LEU A 497 3.37 -0.25 1.89
C LEU A 497 2.37 0.56 1.05
N LEU A 498 1.08 0.50 1.38
CA LEU A 498 0.07 1.33 0.73
C LEU A 498 0.35 2.82 0.98
N MET A 499 0.68 3.19 2.22
CA MET A 499 1.06 4.57 2.56
C MET A 499 2.33 5.03 1.84
N LEU A 500 3.32 4.16 1.69
CA LEU A 500 4.54 4.40 0.92
C LEU A 500 4.21 4.66 -0.56
N CYS A 501 3.26 3.92 -1.14
CA CYS A 501 2.86 4.14 -2.53
C CYS A 501 2.11 5.47 -2.72
N ILE A 502 1.28 5.86 -1.75
CA ILE A 502 0.53 7.14 -1.79
C ILE A 502 1.46 8.34 -1.61
N PHE A 503 2.28 8.33 -0.56
CA PHE A 503 3.10 9.47 -0.15
C PHE A 503 4.53 9.45 -0.71
N ARG A 504 4.93 8.38 -1.39
CA ARG A 504 6.29 8.15 -1.91
C ARG A 504 7.41 8.25 -0.87
N ARG A 505 7.06 8.09 0.41
CA ARG A 505 8.02 8.13 1.53
C ARG A 505 7.60 7.17 2.63
N LEU A 506 8.57 6.44 3.18
CA LEU A 506 8.39 5.57 4.33
C LEU A 506 8.37 6.40 5.61
N ARG A 507 7.27 6.38 6.38
CA ARG A 507 7.12 7.20 7.60
C ARG A 507 6.98 6.35 8.87
N GLY A 508 6.32 5.20 8.78
CA GLY A 508 6.13 4.25 9.87
C GLY A 508 5.02 4.60 10.86
N TYR A 509 4.29 5.71 10.68
CA TYR A 509 3.24 6.13 11.61
C TYR A 509 2.09 5.12 11.69
N LEU A 510 1.62 4.65 10.54
CA LEU A 510 0.54 3.68 10.48
C LEU A 510 1.00 2.33 11.01
N LEU A 511 2.24 1.93 10.70
CA LEU A 511 2.86 0.73 11.24
C LEU A 511 2.90 0.74 12.78
N ILE A 512 3.38 1.84 13.39
CA ILE A 512 3.47 1.98 14.84
C ILE A 512 2.07 1.93 15.47
N LEU A 513 1.11 2.67 14.91
CA LEU A 513 -0.26 2.70 15.43
C LEU A 513 -0.96 1.34 15.31
N GLN A 514 -0.77 0.61 14.22
CA GLN A 514 -1.33 -0.74 14.09
C GLN A 514 -0.65 -1.74 15.04
N MET A 515 0.67 -1.67 15.22
CA MET A 515 1.37 -2.52 16.19
C MET A 515 0.96 -2.20 17.64
N SER A 516 0.58 -0.95 17.94
CA SER A 516 0.05 -0.53 19.24
C SER A 516 -1.28 -1.20 19.63
N GLN A 517 -2.01 -1.78 18.65
CA GLN A 517 -3.23 -2.54 18.93
C GLN A 517 -2.96 -3.78 19.79
N LEU A 518 -1.79 -4.43 19.66
CA LEU A 518 -1.45 -5.62 20.45
C LEU A 518 -1.33 -5.33 21.96
N PRO A 519 -0.61 -4.27 22.41
CA PRO A 519 -0.69 -3.79 23.79
C PRO A 519 -2.11 -3.48 24.26
N LEU A 520 -2.95 -2.87 23.41
CA LEU A 520 -4.35 -2.58 23.75
C LEU A 520 -5.21 -3.85 23.89
N VAL A 521 -4.92 -4.89 23.11
CA VAL A 521 -5.50 -6.23 23.31
C VAL A 521 -5.03 -6.85 24.63
N ALA A 522 -3.75 -6.68 25.00
CA ALA A 522 -3.26 -7.14 26.29
C ALA A 522 -3.96 -6.39 27.45
N LEU A 523 -4.15 -5.08 27.30
CA LEU A 523 -4.86 -4.23 28.26
C LEU A 523 -6.30 -4.67 28.48
N SER A 524 -7.04 -4.99 27.41
CA SER A 524 -8.44 -5.46 27.51
C SER A 524 -8.55 -6.79 28.28
N ARG A 525 -7.48 -7.60 28.30
CA ARG A 525 -7.41 -8.88 29.02
C ARG A 525 -7.01 -8.72 30.49
N THR A 526 -6.59 -7.53 30.94
CA THR A 526 -6.24 -7.26 32.34
C THR A 526 -7.45 -7.30 33.27
N ARG A 527 -7.22 -7.45 34.58
CA ARG A 527 -8.29 -7.47 35.60
C ARG A 527 -9.11 -6.18 35.63
N LEU A 528 -8.56 -5.06 35.15
CA LEU A 528 -9.23 -3.75 35.13
C LEU A 528 -10.36 -3.67 34.09
N MET A 529 -10.16 -4.29 32.93
CA MET A 529 -11.08 -4.22 31.77
C MET A 529 -11.91 -5.50 31.59
N ARG A 530 -11.44 -6.63 32.13
CA ARG A 530 -12.10 -7.93 31.99
C ARG A 530 -13.53 -7.89 32.54
N GLY A 531 -14.50 -8.25 31.71
CA GLY A 531 -15.93 -8.30 32.07
C GLY A 531 -16.69 -6.97 31.94
N ARG A 532 -16.00 -5.84 31.72
CA ARG A 532 -16.62 -4.52 31.57
C ARG A 532 -16.90 -4.18 30.10
N ARG A 533 -17.98 -4.73 29.53
CA ARG A 533 -18.31 -4.59 28.10
C ARG A 533 -18.46 -3.14 27.64
N LEU A 534 -19.18 -2.32 28.39
CA LEU A 534 -19.40 -0.90 28.06
C LEU A 534 -18.08 -0.12 27.99
N LEU A 535 -17.23 -0.26 29.01
CA LEU A 535 -15.95 0.42 29.07
C LEU A 535 -15.01 -0.02 27.94
N GLY A 536 -14.99 -1.32 27.62
CA GLY A 536 -14.23 -1.84 26.47
C GLY A 536 -14.68 -1.23 25.15
N ASN A 537 -16.00 -1.11 24.94
CA ASN A 537 -16.56 -0.50 23.73
C ASN A 537 -16.28 1.02 23.65
N ILE A 538 -16.36 1.75 24.76
CA ILE A 538 -15.99 3.19 24.79
C ILE A 538 -14.52 3.38 24.41
N VAL A 539 -13.60 2.59 24.99
CA VAL A 539 -12.17 2.66 24.67
C VAL A 539 -11.91 2.31 23.20
N PHE A 540 -12.62 1.32 22.68
CA PHE A 540 -12.57 0.95 21.28
C PHE A 540 -12.99 2.11 20.36
N TRP A 541 -14.16 2.72 20.60
CA TRP A 541 -14.63 3.86 19.81
C TRP A 541 -13.70 5.06 19.92
N LEU A 542 -13.24 5.42 21.13
CA LEU A 542 -12.26 6.50 21.31
C LEU A 542 -11.00 6.25 20.48
N GLY A 543 -10.52 5.01 20.41
CA GLY A 543 -9.36 4.66 19.59
C GLY A 543 -9.62 4.73 18.09
N ILE A 544 -10.80 4.30 17.61
CA ILE A 544 -11.19 4.45 16.19
C ILE A 544 -11.42 5.93 15.80
N PHE A 545 -11.89 6.78 16.71
CA PHE A 545 -12.04 8.22 16.46
C PHE A 545 -10.71 8.97 16.39
N THR A 546 -9.74 8.58 17.21
CA THR A 546 -8.47 9.31 17.34
C THR A 546 -7.38 8.79 16.41
N GLY A 547 -7.26 7.48 16.22
CA GLY A 547 -6.16 6.86 15.46
C GLY A 547 -6.08 7.30 13.99
N PRO A 548 -7.09 7.01 13.16
CA PRO A 548 -7.14 7.43 11.76
C PRO A 548 -7.00 8.95 11.58
N THR A 549 -7.70 9.73 12.41
CA THR A 549 -7.66 11.19 12.38
C THR A 549 -6.25 11.73 12.67
N ALA A 550 -5.54 11.16 13.66
CA ALA A 550 -4.16 11.54 13.96
C ALA A 550 -3.20 11.20 12.82
N CYS A 551 -3.35 10.02 12.19
CA CYS A 551 -2.59 9.66 10.98
C CYS A 551 -2.76 10.70 9.87
N CYS A 552 -3.99 11.17 9.64
CA CYS A 552 -4.31 12.13 8.59
C CYS A 552 -3.86 13.55 8.91
N ALA A 553 -3.97 14.00 10.17
CA ALA A 553 -3.48 15.31 10.61
C ALA A 553 -1.95 15.44 10.47
N ILE A 554 -1.23 14.34 10.68
CA ILE A 554 0.23 14.25 10.44
C ILE A 554 0.54 14.03 8.94
N GLY A 555 -0.47 13.63 8.16
CA GLY A 555 -0.36 13.16 6.79
C GLY A 555 -0.23 14.23 5.71
N VAL A 556 -0.67 15.47 5.96
CA VAL A 556 -0.75 16.48 4.89
C VAL A 556 0.62 17.11 4.63
N LYS A 557 1.20 16.82 3.45
CA LYS A 557 2.32 17.61 2.90
C LYS A 557 1.93 18.18 1.54
N HIS A 558 2.11 19.49 1.39
CA HIS A 558 2.81 20.04 0.23
C HIS A 558 4.30 20.22 0.64
N GLU A 559 5.22 19.86 -0.26
CA GLU A 559 6.49 19.21 0.09
C GLU A 559 7.77 20.05 -0.08
N GLY A 560 8.61 19.93 0.95
CA GLY A 560 9.99 20.42 1.08
C GLY A 560 10.32 20.60 2.57
N GLU A 561 11.48 20.15 3.03
CA GLU A 561 12.05 20.50 4.34
C GLU A 561 13.31 21.32 4.03
N ALA A 562 13.38 22.53 4.58
CA ALA A 562 14.52 23.42 4.44
C ALA A 562 15.79 22.75 5.01
N LYS A 563 16.88 22.70 4.24
CA LYS A 563 18.15 22.06 4.58
C LYS A 563 19.22 23.04 5.02
N GLY A 564 19.20 24.26 4.48
CA GLY A 564 20.07 25.36 4.89
C GLY A 564 19.85 25.79 6.35
N GLN A 565 20.73 26.66 6.82
CA GLN A 565 20.82 27.11 8.21
C GLN A 565 20.62 28.61 8.31
N LEU A 566 19.88 29.05 9.33
CA LEU A 566 19.84 30.47 9.71
C LEU A 566 21.07 30.80 10.57
N GLN A 567 21.79 31.85 10.18
CA GLN A 567 22.96 32.37 10.87
C GLN A 567 22.86 33.89 10.98
N GLN A 568 23.49 34.45 12.01
CA GLN A 568 23.54 35.90 12.20
C GLN A 568 24.86 36.45 11.62
N ILE A 569 24.79 37.36 10.65
CA ILE A 569 25.94 38.07 10.08
C ILE A 569 25.76 39.55 10.42
N GLY A 570 26.53 40.05 11.38
CA GLY A 570 26.33 41.39 11.94
C GLY A 570 24.95 41.50 12.59
N ASP A 571 24.16 42.49 12.18
CA ASP A 571 22.78 42.73 12.60
C ASP A 571 21.71 42.12 11.68
N VAL A 572 22.12 41.33 10.67
CA VAL A 572 21.24 40.72 9.67
C VAL A 572 21.18 39.19 9.88
N GLU A 573 19.97 38.65 9.96
CA GLU A 573 19.75 37.19 9.91
C GLU A 573 19.84 36.72 8.45
N VAL A 574 20.56 35.62 8.22
CA VAL A 574 20.87 35.14 6.88
C VAL A 574 20.62 33.64 6.82
N TYR A 575 19.88 33.21 5.81
CA TYR A 575 19.72 31.79 5.48
C TYR A 575 20.82 31.36 4.51
N ILE A 576 21.63 30.39 4.91
CA ILE A 576 22.75 29.89 4.12
C ILE A 576 22.51 28.43 3.76
N SER A 577 22.57 28.11 2.48
CA SER A 577 22.46 26.75 1.97
C SER A 577 23.71 26.36 1.20
N HIS A 578 24.32 25.25 1.61
CA HIS A 578 25.58 24.77 1.05
C HIS A 578 25.36 23.65 0.03
N PRO A 579 26.11 23.64 -1.08
CA PRO A 579 26.13 22.53 -2.03
C PRO A 579 26.87 21.33 -1.43
N GLU A 580 26.65 20.14 -1.98
CA GLU A 580 27.35 18.90 -1.54
C GLU A 580 28.86 18.94 -1.76
N ARG A 581 29.33 19.72 -2.74
CA ARG A 581 30.75 19.92 -3.05
C ARG A 581 31.14 21.36 -2.78
N SER A 582 32.33 21.58 -2.20
CA SER A 582 32.87 22.93 -2.02
C SER A 582 32.91 23.68 -3.36
N THR A 583 32.40 24.91 -3.37
CA THR A 583 32.31 25.77 -4.55
C THR A 583 32.78 27.18 -4.20
N LYS A 584 33.26 27.91 -5.20
CA LYS A 584 33.55 29.34 -5.10
C LYS A 584 32.50 30.20 -5.83
N ARG A 585 31.48 29.56 -6.41
CA ARG A 585 30.35 30.21 -7.08
C ARG A 585 29.20 30.34 -6.09
N ALA A 586 28.75 31.57 -5.87
CA ALA A 586 27.69 31.85 -4.92
C ALA A 586 26.52 32.58 -5.58
N ILE A 587 25.33 32.36 -5.05
CA ILE A 587 24.12 33.05 -5.44
C ILE A 587 23.59 33.84 -4.23
N LEU A 588 23.45 35.15 -4.40
CA LEU A 588 22.74 36.02 -3.48
C LEU A 588 21.24 35.99 -3.83
N LEU A 589 20.42 35.41 -2.97
CA LEU A 589 18.97 35.30 -3.17
C LEU A 589 18.24 36.43 -2.44
N LEU A 590 17.62 37.31 -3.21
CA LEU A 590 16.87 38.48 -2.76
C LEU A 590 15.37 38.17 -2.83
N THR A 591 14.73 38.14 -1.67
CA THR A 591 13.37 37.62 -1.48
C THR A 591 12.28 38.58 -1.97
N ASP A 592 11.06 38.04 -2.11
CA ASP A 592 9.87 38.89 -2.20
C ASP A 592 9.55 39.51 -0.83
N VAL A 593 8.49 40.30 -0.78
CA VAL A 593 8.06 40.98 0.47
C VAL A 593 7.70 40.03 1.62
N ILE A 594 7.62 38.71 1.41
CA ILE A 594 7.30 37.71 2.44
C ILE A 594 8.55 37.28 3.24
N GLY A 595 9.75 37.52 2.70
CA GLY A 595 11.02 37.39 3.42
C GLY A 595 11.67 36.00 3.42
N HIS A 596 12.85 35.92 4.02
CA HIS A 596 13.75 34.74 4.03
C HIS A 596 13.28 33.57 4.89
N ARG A 597 12.36 33.81 5.84
CA ARG A 597 11.75 32.75 6.66
C ARG A 597 10.60 32.03 5.97
N PHE A 598 10.15 32.52 4.82
CA PHE A 598 9.13 31.84 4.05
C PHE A 598 9.66 30.52 3.47
N ILE A 599 8.94 29.41 3.69
CA ILE A 599 9.46 28.08 3.33
C ILE A 599 9.76 27.97 1.83
N ASN A 600 8.95 28.57 0.96
CA ASN A 600 9.17 28.45 -0.49
C ASN A 600 10.45 29.18 -0.91
N ALA A 601 10.81 30.29 -0.25
CA ALA A 601 12.07 30.98 -0.50
C ALA A 601 13.28 30.12 -0.07
N GLN A 602 13.18 29.46 1.09
CA GLN A 602 14.20 28.52 1.58
C GLN A 602 14.37 27.31 0.65
N LEU A 603 13.26 26.75 0.17
CA LEU A 603 13.30 25.63 -0.77
C LEU A 603 13.93 26.00 -2.11
N ILE A 604 13.68 27.21 -2.62
CA ILE A 604 14.37 27.73 -3.80
C ILE A 604 15.88 27.85 -3.53
N ALA A 605 16.26 28.37 -2.36
CA ALA A 605 17.66 28.47 -1.96
C ALA A 605 18.35 27.08 -1.91
N ASP A 606 17.68 26.09 -1.32
CA ASP A 606 18.19 24.73 -1.24
C ASP A 606 18.27 24.04 -2.60
N GLN A 607 17.32 24.31 -3.50
CA GLN A 607 17.37 23.76 -4.86
C GLN A 607 18.51 24.38 -5.67
N LEU A 608 18.76 25.69 -5.54
CA LEU A 608 19.93 26.32 -6.14
C LEU A 608 21.23 25.74 -5.54
N ALA A 609 21.27 25.49 -4.23
CA ALA A 609 22.43 24.86 -3.60
C ALA A 609 22.65 23.41 -4.08
N ALA A 610 21.57 22.65 -4.28
CA ALA A 610 21.65 21.31 -4.87
C ALA A 610 22.22 21.32 -6.30
N ASN A 611 22.17 22.45 -7.01
CA ASN A 611 22.78 22.64 -8.34
C ASN A 611 24.23 23.14 -8.27
N GLY A 612 24.89 23.09 -7.10
CA GLY A 612 26.34 23.34 -6.98
C GLY A 612 26.73 24.77 -6.60
N TYR A 613 25.77 25.59 -6.17
CA TYR A 613 25.99 26.97 -5.75
C TYR A 613 25.97 27.12 -4.22
N LEU A 614 26.81 28.00 -3.68
CA LEU A 614 26.60 28.48 -2.31
C LEU A 614 25.49 29.51 -2.32
N VAL A 615 24.40 29.30 -1.59
CA VAL A 615 23.27 30.24 -1.61
C VAL A 615 23.21 31.00 -0.29
N VAL A 616 23.18 32.32 -0.38
CA VAL A 616 23.11 33.24 0.75
C VAL A 616 21.86 34.10 0.57
N MET A 617 20.94 34.02 1.51
CA MET A 617 19.64 34.68 1.46
C MET A 617 19.43 35.54 2.71
N PRO A 618 19.68 36.85 2.65
CA PRO A 618 19.56 37.73 3.81
C PRO A 618 18.12 38.14 4.11
N ASP A 619 17.87 38.49 5.37
CA ASP A 619 16.69 39.20 5.79
C ASP A 619 16.74 40.66 5.31
N LEU A 620 16.02 40.95 4.22
CA LEU A 620 15.94 42.29 3.65
C LEU A 620 15.18 43.29 4.53
N PHE A 621 14.43 42.81 5.54
CA PHE A 621 13.44 43.61 6.27
C PHE A 621 13.73 43.71 7.77
N HIS A 622 14.85 43.17 8.26
CA HIS A 622 15.21 43.12 9.69
C HIS A 622 14.06 42.62 10.59
N GLY A 623 13.48 41.49 10.22
CA GLY A 623 12.41 40.83 10.97
C GLY A 623 11.02 41.41 10.76
N ASP A 624 10.84 42.35 9.81
CA ASP A 624 9.55 42.98 9.49
C ASP A 624 9.04 42.68 8.05
N PRO A 625 8.95 41.40 7.62
CA PRO A 625 8.38 41.05 6.32
C PRO A 625 6.85 41.24 6.30
N VAL A 626 6.28 41.33 5.10
CA VAL A 626 4.83 41.40 4.91
C VAL A 626 4.19 40.06 5.35
N PRO A 627 3.23 40.08 6.29
CA PRO A 627 2.54 38.87 6.70
C PRO A 627 1.67 38.31 5.58
N LEU A 628 1.81 37.00 5.32
CA LEU A 628 1.01 36.28 4.32
C LEU A 628 -0.40 35.94 4.84
N ASN A 629 -0.50 35.50 6.09
CA ASN A 629 -1.69 34.83 6.62
C ASN A 629 -2.36 35.53 7.81
N ASN A 630 -1.64 36.41 8.50
CA ASN A 630 -2.15 37.26 9.59
C ASN A 630 -2.18 38.74 9.19
N ARG A 631 -2.44 39.03 7.91
CA ARG A 631 -2.48 40.41 7.42
C ARG A 631 -3.72 41.12 8.01
N PRO A 632 -3.55 42.16 8.85
CA PRO A 632 -4.68 42.94 9.33
C PRO A 632 -5.51 43.50 8.17
N ALA A 633 -6.83 43.59 8.31
CA ALA A 633 -7.67 44.24 7.31
C ALA A 633 -7.29 45.73 7.07
N SER A 634 -6.60 46.34 8.05
CA SER A 634 -6.03 47.69 7.99
C SER A 634 -4.59 47.75 7.48
N PHE A 635 -4.00 46.64 7.01
CA PHE A 635 -2.62 46.63 6.53
C PHE A 635 -2.52 47.35 5.18
N ASP A 636 -1.77 48.45 5.17
CA ASP A 636 -1.46 49.20 3.95
C ASP A 636 -0.01 48.94 3.52
N LEU A 637 0.15 48.39 2.31
CA LEU A 637 1.45 48.07 1.74
C LEU A 637 2.30 49.33 1.53
N MET A 638 1.67 50.47 1.21
CA MET A 638 2.39 51.73 1.00
C MET A 638 2.92 52.31 2.31
N SER A 639 2.15 52.17 3.39
CA SER A 639 2.58 52.54 4.75
C SER A 639 3.66 51.61 5.29
N TRP A 640 3.61 50.30 5.00
CA TRP A 640 4.72 49.39 5.33
C TRP A 640 5.99 49.75 4.54
N LEU A 641 5.85 50.05 3.25
CA LEU A 641 6.99 50.38 2.39
C LEU A 641 7.64 51.72 2.76
N LYS A 642 6.85 52.77 3.01
CA LYS A 642 7.32 54.16 3.21
C LYS A 642 7.34 54.62 4.67
N GLY A 643 6.52 54.04 5.53
CA GLY A 643 6.38 54.42 6.93
C GLY A 643 7.49 53.82 7.79
N PRO A 644 7.86 54.44 8.92
CA PRO A 644 8.96 53.97 9.76
C PRO A 644 8.67 52.55 10.28
N PRO A 645 9.66 51.63 10.23
CA PRO A 645 11.07 51.86 9.93
C PRO A 645 11.44 51.98 8.43
N GLY A 646 10.50 51.75 7.51
CA GLY A 646 10.66 51.89 6.06
C GLY A 646 11.38 50.70 5.44
N HIS A 647 11.05 50.36 4.20
CA HIS A 647 11.65 49.24 3.46
C HIS A 647 12.06 49.68 2.04
N LEU A 648 12.53 50.92 1.92
CA LEU A 648 13.04 51.50 0.68
C LEU A 648 14.57 51.30 0.57
N LEU A 649 15.16 51.86 -0.50
CA LEU A 649 16.57 51.73 -0.86
C LEU A 649 17.53 52.02 0.28
N ASP A 650 17.27 53.04 1.08
CA ASP A 650 18.10 53.51 2.20
C ASP A 650 18.32 52.46 3.28
N ARG A 651 17.39 51.52 3.45
CA ARG A 651 17.48 50.45 4.44
C ARG A 651 17.92 49.11 3.86
N VAL A 652 17.42 48.76 2.68
CA VAL A 652 17.69 47.44 2.08
C VAL A 652 19.07 47.39 1.41
N GLU A 653 19.51 48.48 0.76
CA GLU A 653 20.80 48.49 0.06
C GLU A 653 21.99 48.28 1.02
N PRO A 654 22.06 48.88 2.22
CA PRO A 654 23.11 48.58 3.20
C PRO A 654 23.18 47.10 3.59
N VAL A 655 22.03 46.44 3.77
CA VAL A 655 21.95 44.99 4.08
C VAL A 655 22.58 44.18 2.94
N VAL A 656 22.14 44.45 1.72
CA VAL A 656 22.61 43.76 0.52
C VAL A 656 24.14 43.94 0.34
N GLN A 657 24.65 45.16 0.49
CA GLN A 657 26.07 45.47 0.36
C GLN A 657 26.92 44.83 1.47
N ALA A 658 26.43 44.83 2.72
CA ALA A 658 27.12 44.20 3.84
C ALA A 658 27.28 42.68 3.62
N ILE A 659 26.22 42.02 3.16
CA ILE A 659 26.24 40.57 2.89
C ILE A 659 27.09 40.25 1.68
N LEU A 660 27.03 41.06 0.62
CA LEU A 660 27.89 40.87 -0.55
C LEU A 660 29.39 40.99 -0.19
N LYS A 661 29.73 41.93 0.70
CA LYS A 661 31.09 42.07 1.23
C LYS A 661 31.50 40.84 2.03
N GLU A 662 30.62 40.33 2.89
CA GLU A 662 30.86 39.12 3.69
C GLU A 662 31.11 37.90 2.79
N MET A 663 30.30 37.72 1.75
CA MET A 663 30.43 36.64 0.78
C MET A 663 31.80 36.64 0.10
N LYS A 664 32.31 37.82 -0.29
CA LYS A 664 33.60 37.96 -0.97
C LYS A 664 34.79 37.88 -0.04
N SER A 665 34.71 38.49 1.15
CA SER A 665 35.84 38.57 2.08
C SER A 665 36.00 37.32 2.94
N ASN A 666 34.91 36.83 3.54
CA ASN A 666 34.98 35.79 4.58
C ASN A 666 34.52 34.43 4.07
N MET A 667 33.57 34.38 3.12
CA MET A 667 33.10 33.11 2.54
C MET A 667 33.89 32.67 1.29
N SER A 668 34.97 33.39 0.93
CA SER A 668 35.87 33.08 -0.20
C SER A 668 35.17 32.88 -1.55
N CYS A 669 34.07 33.61 -1.80
CA CYS A 669 33.35 33.55 -3.07
C CYS A 669 34.08 34.37 -4.15
N GLU A 670 34.43 33.73 -5.27
CA GLU A 670 35.11 34.38 -6.40
C GLU A 670 34.12 34.91 -7.44
N LYS A 671 33.00 34.21 -7.62
CA LYS A 671 31.95 34.53 -8.59
C LYS A 671 30.61 34.61 -7.88
N VAL A 672 29.87 35.72 -8.07
CA VAL A 672 28.60 35.96 -7.39
C VAL A 672 27.49 36.29 -8.39
N GLY A 673 26.49 35.42 -8.46
CA GLY A 673 25.23 35.69 -9.14
C GLY A 673 24.20 36.28 -8.20
N ALA A 674 23.27 37.09 -8.71
CA ALA A 674 22.12 37.58 -7.97
C ALA A 674 20.81 36.99 -8.52
N VAL A 675 19.93 36.53 -7.64
CA VAL A 675 18.56 36.18 -8.00
C VAL A 675 17.58 37.04 -7.22
N GLY A 676 16.62 37.67 -7.91
CA GLY A 676 15.61 38.53 -7.29
C GLY A 676 14.17 38.10 -7.62
N TYR A 677 13.34 37.97 -6.60
CA TYR A 677 11.90 37.67 -6.76
C TYR A 677 11.05 38.87 -6.36
N CYS A 678 10.11 39.31 -7.21
CA CYS A 678 9.22 40.45 -6.91
C CYS A 678 10.04 41.68 -6.49
N PHE A 679 9.97 42.06 -5.20
CA PHE A 679 10.68 43.17 -4.59
C PHE A 679 12.21 43.05 -4.71
N GLY A 680 12.76 41.85 -4.51
CA GLY A 680 14.19 41.59 -4.64
C GLY A 680 14.76 41.82 -6.04
N ALA A 681 13.91 41.89 -7.07
CA ALA A 681 14.35 42.11 -8.46
C ALA A 681 15.04 43.46 -8.67
N LYS A 682 14.54 44.53 -8.02
CA LYS A 682 15.17 45.88 -8.10
C LYS A 682 16.64 45.81 -7.70
N TYR A 683 16.90 45.20 -6.55
CA TYR A 683 18.25 45.10 -5.99
C TYR A 683 19.14 44.15 -6.81
N ALA A 684 18.60 43.04 -7.32
CA ALA A 684 19.35 42.13 -8.21
C ALA A 684 19.82 42.85 -9.49
N VAL A 685 18.96 43.68 -10.11
CA VAL A 685 19.32 44.47 -11.31
C VAL A 685 20.36 45.53 -10.97
N ARG A 686 20.21 46.26 -9.86
CA ARG A 686 21.16 47.30 -9.43
C ARG A 686 22.55 46.76 -9.12
N LEU A 687 22.64 45.53 -8.60
CA LEU A 687 23.89 44.86 -8.29
C LEU A 687 24.68 44.38 -9.52
N LEU A 688 24.08 44.40 -10.71
CA LEU A 688 24.69 43.92 -11.95
C LEU A 688 25.71 44.93 -12.51
N GLN A 689 26.75 45.18 -11.72
CA GLN A 689 27.87 46.09 -11.97
C GLN A 689 29.20 45.35 -11.79
N PRO A 690 30.28 45.76 -12.48
CA PRO A 690 31.57 45.12 -12.35
C PRO A 690 32.07 45.17 -10.91
N GLY A 691 32.51 44.03 -10.38
CA GLY A 691 33.00 43.94 -9.00
C GLY A 691 31.90 43.78 -7.95
N LEU A 692 30.61 43.81 -8.30
CA LEU A 692 29.49 43.47 -7.40
C LEU A 692 28.91 42.10 -7.71
N CYS A 693 28.14 41.95 -8.79
CA CYS A 693 27.61 40.66 -9.26
C CYS A 693 27.95 40.43 -10.73
N ASP A 694 28.26 39.17 -11.07
CA ASP A 694 28.68 38.75 -12.41
C ASP A 694 27.48 38.49 -13.35
N VAL A 695 26.35 38.04 -12.80
CA VAL A 695 25.14 37.68 -13.54
C VAL A 695 23.90 37.86 -12.67
N ALA A 696 22.77 38.24 -13.26
CA ALA A 696 21.50 38.34 -12.57
C ALA A 696 20.37 37.55 -13.24
N TYR A 697 19.47 37.00 -12.42
CA TYR A 697 18.18 36.46 -12.85
C TYR A 697 17.07 37.05 -11.98
N VAL A 698 15.94 37.41 -12.59
CA VAL A 698 14.79 37.94 -11.85
C VAL A 698 13.49 37.29 -12.30
N ALA A 699 12.56 37.08 -11.37
CA ALA A 699 11.24 36.55 -11.65
C ALA A 699 10.14 37.51 -11.16
N HIS A 700 9.14 37.74 -12.02
CA HIS A 700 8.00 38.65 -11.81
C HIS A 700 8.43 39.96 -11.12
N PRO A 701 9.29 40.77 -11.77
CA PRO A 701 10.02 41.85 -11.12
C PRO A 701 9.11 43.01 -10.68
N SER A 702 9.44 43.63 -9.54
CA SER A 702 8.75 44.82 -9.03
C SER A 702 9.73 45.99 -8.89
N PHE A 703 9.23 47.21 -9.12
CA PHE A 703 9.96 48.46 -8.86
C PHE A 703 11.31 48.63 -9.57
N VAL A 704 11.57 47.90 -10.66
CA VAL A 704 12.74 48.15 -11.53
C VAL A 704 12.43 49.36 -12.41
N ASP A 705 13.31 50.36 -12.37
CA ASP A 705 13.20 51.58 -13.18
C ASP A 705 14.00 51.46 -14.49
N ALA A 706 13.63 52.24 -15.51
CA ALA A 706 14.24 52.16 -16.83
C ALA A 706 15.74 52.49 -16.79
N GLU A 707 16.13 53.46 -15.97
CA GLU A 707 17.52 53.88 -15.78
C GLU A 707 18.37 52.77 -15.14
N GLU A 708 17.79 52.02 -14.20
CA GLU A 708 18.48 50.90 -13.55
C GLU A 708 18.73 49.76 -14.54
N LEU A 709 17.76 49.51 -15.43
CA LEU A 709 17.88 48.51 -16.48
C LEU A 709 18.87 48.94 -17.57
N GLN A 710 18.94 50.23 -17.92
CA GLN A 710 19.94 50.78 -18.84
C GLN A 710 21.37 50.71 -18.29
N ALA A 711 21.51 50.80 -16.96
CA ALA A 711 22.80 50.86 -16.30
C ALA A 711 23.48 49.50 -16.12
N ILE A 712 22.83 48.37 -16.46
CA ILE A 712 23.41 47.04 -16.25
C ILE A 712 24.70 46.84 -17.05
N GLN A 713 25.65 46.12 -16.46
CA GLN A 713 26.95 45.81 -17.10
C GLN A 713 27.25 44.31 -17.11
N GLY A 714 26.22 43.46 -17.08
CA GLY A 714 26.36 42.01 -17.14
C GLY A 714 25.10 41.30 -17.64
N PRO A 715 25.11 39.96 -17.72
CA PRO A 715 24.00 39.19 -18.26
C PRO A 715 22.76 39.20 -17.34
N LEU A 716 21.57 39.44 -17.91
CA LEU A 716 20.29 39.47 -17.18
C LEU A 716 19.23 38.55 -17.81
N SER A 717 18.61 37.69 -17.00
CA SER A 717 17.46 36.88 -17.42
C SER A 717 16.20 37.22 -16.62
N ILE A 718 15.06 37.36 -17.30
CA ILE A 718 13.77 37.75 -16.74
C ILE A 718 12.74 36.64 -16.99
N ALA A 719 12.10 36.15 -15.93
CA ALA A 719 10.92 35.30 -15.99
C ALA A 719 9.66 36.12 -15.71
N ALA A 720 8.85 36.40 -16.74
CA ALA A 720 7.69 37.26 -16.67
C ALA A 720 6.37 36.46 -16.63
N ALA A 721 5.40 36.96 -15.86
CA ALA A 721 4.03 36.46 -15.87
C ALA A 721 3.19 37.17 -16.94
N GLU A 722 2.24 36.46 -17.55
CA GLU A 722 1.28 37.04 -18.50
C GLU A 722 0.37 38.07 -17.83
N THR A 723 -0.20 37.73 -16.67
CA THR A 723 -1.16 38.58 -15.94
C THR A 723 -0.47 39.21 -14.75
N ASP A 724 0.27 40.31 -14.98
CA ASP A 724 1.02 41.02 -13.94
C ASP A 724 0.65 42.52 -13.95
N SER A 725 0.11 43.03 -12.84
CA SER A 725 -0.24 44.45 -12.70
C SER A 725 0.96 45.34 -12.36
N ILE A 726 2.08 44.75 -11.91
CA ILE A 726 3.31 45.44 -11.53
C ILE A 726 4.30 45.46 -12.69
N PHE A 727 4.39 44.35 -13.44
CA PHE A 727 5.19 44.23 -14.65
C PHE A 727 4.32 43.92 -15.90
N PRO A 728 3.42 44.84 -16.28
CA PRO A 728 2.47 44.63 -17.36
C PRO A 728 3.17 44.61 -18.73
N ALA A 729 2.45 44.15 -19.76
CA ALA A 729 2.97 44.02 -21.13
C ALA A 729 3.70 45.27 -21.66
N PRO A 730 3.20 46.52 -21.48
CA PRO A 730 3.91 47.71 -21.94
C PRO A 730 5.29 47.88 -21.30
N LYS A 731 5.39 47.68 -19.97
CA LYS A 731 6.65 47.77 -19.23
C LYS A 731 7.62 46.65 -19.61
N ARG A 732 7.07 45.46 -19.91
CA ARG A 732 7.85 44.32 -20.37
C ARG A 732 8.43 44.56 -21.78
N HIS A 733 7.68 45.14 -22.70
CA HIS A 733 8.19 45.54 -24.01
C HIS A 733 9.23 46.66 -23.91
N GLU A 734 8.99 47.67 -23.07
CA GLU A 734 9.97 48.72 -22.78
C GLU A 734 11.28 48.14 -22.23
N SER A 735 11.19 47.15 -21.34
CA SER A 735 12.36 46.46 -20.79
C SER A 735 13.14 45.72 -21.87
N GLU A 736 12.46 45.08 -22.82
CA GLU A 736 13.09 44.43 -23.97
C GLU A 736 13.82 45.44 -24.88
N ASP A 737 13.18 46.57 -25.18
CA ASP A 737 13.77 47.66 -25.98
C ASP A 737 15.00 48.28 -25.32
N ILE A 738 14.99 48.40 -23.99
CA ILE A 738 16.13 48.88 -23.22
C ILE A 738 17.26 47.85 -23.26
N LEU A 739 16.96 46.58 -22.95
CA LEU A 739 17.96 45.51 -22.86
C LEU A 739 18.69 45.31 -24.19
N ALA A 740 17.97 45.39 -25.31
CA ALA A 740 18.53 45.32 -26.66
C ALA A 740 19.62 46.40 -26.92
N LYS A 741 19.58 47.53 -26.21
CA LYS A 741 20.53 48.65 -26.37
C LYS A 741 21.71 48.61 -25.40
N THR A 742 21.66 47.77 -24.36
CA THR A 742 22.72 47.69 -23.35
C THR A 742 24.00 47.01 -23.87
N GLY A 743 23.88 46.19 -24.93
CA GLY A 743 24.97 45.36 -25.44
C GLY A 743 25.30 44.15 -24.55
N GLN A 744 24.53 43.91 -23.48
CA GLN A 744 24.68 42.78 -22.58
C GLN A 744 23.82 41.59 -23.03
N PRO A 745 24.21 40.33 -22.74
CA PRO A 745 23.35 39.18 -22.98
C PRO A 745 22.09 39.27 -22.13
N TYR A 746 20.92 39.09 -22.74
CA TYR A 746 19.66 39.08 -22.02
C TYR A 746 18.73 37.97 -22.49
N GLN A 747 17.84 37.54 -21.59
CA GLN A 747 16.76 36.60 -21.89
C GLN A 747 15.47 37.08 -21.22
N ILE A 748 14.35 37.00 -21.91
CA ILE A 748 13.03 37.23 -21.33
C ILE A 748 12.12 36.06 -21.74
N ASN A 749 11.60 35.34 -20.76
CA ASN A 749 10.59 34.30 -20.99
C ASN A 749 9.24 34.78 -20.44
N LEU A 750 8.20 34.68 -21.25
CA LEU A 750 6.81 34.94 -20.84
C LEU A 750 6.11 33.62 -20.54
N PHE A 751 5.52 33.50 -19.35
CA PHE A 751 4.72 32.35 -18.96
C PHE A 751 3.23 32.69 -19.00
N SER A 752 2.47 31.95 -19.81
CA SER A 752 1.01 32.12 -19.95
C SER A 752 0.24 31.51 -18.78
N GLY A 753 -0.88 32.11 -18.41
CA GLY A 753 -1.80 31.58 -17.39
C GLY A 753 -1.29 31.68 -15.96
N VAL A 754 -0.26 32.51 -15.72
CA VAL A 754 0.30 32.78 -14.39
C VAL A 754 0.26 34.26 -14.06
N GLU A 755 0.22 34.54 -12.76
CA GLU A 755 0.14 35.88 -12.19
C GLU A 755 1.42 36.26 -11.46
N HIS A 756 1.47 37.51 -11.00
CA HIS A 756 2.59 38.01 -10.19
C HIS A 756 2.87 37.10 -8.97
N GLY A 757 4.14 36.72 -8.79
CA GLY A 757 4.54 35.83 -7.69
C GLY A 757 4.58 34.34 -8.05
N PHE A 758 4.30 33.95 -9.30
CA PHE A 758 4.23 32.53 -9.70
C PHE A 758 5.52 31.73 -9.44
N ALA A 759 6.70 32.35 -9.48
CA ALA A 759 7.94 31.59 -9.25
C ALA A 759 8.09 31.18 -7.76
N VAL A 760 7.52 31.96 -6.84
CA VAL A 760 7.65 31.71 -5.38
C VAL A 760 6.38 31.10 -4.79
N ARG A 761 5.21 31.64 -5.11
CA ARG A 761 3.91 31.35 -4.47
C ARG A 761 2.91 30.62 -5.38
N ALA A 762 3.40 29.97 -6.43
CA ALA A 762 2.58 29.18 -7.32
C ALA A 762 1.81 28.06 -6.61
N ASP A 763 0.54 27.94 -6.97
CA ASP A 763 -0.27 26.75 -6.70
C ASP A 763 0.18 25.60 -7.61
N ILE A 764 1.06 24.74 -7.07
CA ILE A 764 1.64 23.60 -7.78
C ILE A 764 0.62 22.49 -8.09
N THR A 765 -0.61 22.59 -7.58
CA THR A 765 -1.68 21.63 -7.93
C THR A 765 -2.19 21.86 -9.34
N LYS A 766 -2.00 23.06 -9.91
CA LYS A 766 -2.38 23.40 -11.29
C LYS A 766 -1.21 23.10 -12.24
N PRO A 767 -1.35 22.16 -13.19
CA PRO A 767 -0.25 21.74 -14.07
C PRO A 767 0.40 22.90 -14.84
N THR A 768 -0.38 23.86 -15.34
CA THR A 768 0.14 25.02 -16.07
C THR A 768 0.99 25.93 -15.18
N ILE A 769 0.55 26.15 -13.94
CA ILE A 769 1.28 27.00 -12.98
C ILE A 769 2.52 26.27 -12.48
N ARG A 770 2.42 24.96 -12.21
CA ARG A 770 3.56 24.10 -11.86
C ARG A 770 4.62 24.12 -12.95
N PHE A 771 4.23 23.90 -14.21
CA PHE A 771 5.13 23.98 -15.37
C PHE A 771 5.83 25.33 -15.44
N ALA A 772 5.11 26.44 -15.27
CA ALA A 772 5.69 27.77 -15.28
C ALA A 772 6.69 27.98 -14.13
N LYS A 773 6.35 27.56 -12.90
CA LYS A 773 7.25 27.63 -11.74
C LYS A 773 8.53 26.82 -11.96
N GLU A 774 8.40 25.56 -12.36
CA GLU A 774 9.52 24.66 -12.59
C GLU A 774 10.38 25.14 -13.77
N SER A 775 9.76 25.62 -14.85
CA SER A 775 10.47 26.16 -16.01
C SER A 775 11.21 27.46 -15.71
N ALA A 776 10.62 28.35 -14.89
CA ALA A 776 11.30 29.56 -14.42
C ALA A 776 12.50 29.21 -13.53
N PHE A 777 12.39 28.19 -12.68
CA PHE A 777 13.54 27.69 -11.91
C PHE A 777 14.62 27.09 -12.83
N SER A 778 14.25 26.25 -13.80
CA SER A 778 15.19 25.70 -14.78
C SER A 778 15.86 26.79 -15.63
N GLN A 779 15.13 27.86 -15.98
CA GLN A 779 15.69 29.05 -16.62
C GLN A 779 16.77 29.69 -15.75
N ALA A 780 16.52 29.87 -14.45
CA ALA A 780 17.50 30.43 -13.52
C ALA A 780 18.79 29.58 -13.47
N VAL A 781 18.66 28.27 -13.30
CA VAL A 781 19.81 27.35 -13.23
C VAL A 781 20.58 27.35 -14.55
N ALA A 782 19.91 27.20 -15.69
CA ALA A 782 20.56 27.21 -17.00
C ALA A 782 21.28 28.54 -17.28
N TRP A 783 20.72 29.66 -16.81
CA TRP A 783 21.33 30.97 -16.93
C TRP A 783 22.59 31.10 -16.06
N PHE A 784 22.52 30.66 -14.79
CA PHE A 784 23.68 30.66 -13.91
C PHE A 784 24.78 29.70 -14.39
N ASP A 785 24.44 28.49 -14.85
CA ASP A 785 25.42 27.52 -15.35
C ASP A 785 26.24 28.07 -16.53
N GLN A 786 25.62 28.93 -17.36
CA GLN A 786 26.25 29.52 -18.53
C GLN A 786 27.14 30.73 -18.19
N TYR A 787 26.74 31.56 -17.23
CA TYR A 787 27.35 32.89 -17.00
C TYR A 787 28.06 33.04 -15.65
N LEU A 788 27.95 32.07 -14.73
CA LEU A 788 28.57 32.07 -13.38
C LEU A 788 29.60 30.94 -13.22
#